data_AF-A0A2W3Z2R6-F1
#
_entry.id   AF-A0A2W3Z2R6-F1
#
_cell.length_a   1.000
_cell.length_b   1.000
_cell.length_c   1.000
_cell.angle_alpha   90.00
_cell.angle_beta   90.00
_cell.angle_gamma   90.00
#
_symmetry.space_group_name_H-M   'P 1'
#
loop_
_entity.id
_entity.type
_entity.pdbx_description
1 polymer ?
#
loop_
_entity_poly.entity_id
_entity_poly.type
_entity_poly.pdbx_seq_one_letter_code
_entity_poly.pdbx_strand_id
1 'polypeptide(L)'
;MVEPVYIYEKLPTDLEENGKALIDWKDAPEITRIINQMYSFYGNYAMNGQNRKMIKKGNWIKAQWTDGTWQYFKIIIVYKTLQSVSFNATHLGYEANRNFIQLAYTAKGNGKQIMANLKNNLAFKQPFEYLSNVKTMHQFTAKEVNPISAIIGQNEGNQNLAGVTNGELDMDNYKLILKNRIGEDRGFRIDLGVNLESIKETVDDTGIKNSLYLVGGVPDDKVYDDEQPPITYKFLEIKGVTDENRQIGKRENSECKNLGDLKKWGQTLFDNDRIHEPKVTHEINMIDLENTVEYKKLYEKIARVNFGDTVHCDIDYMGVTNISERMVECVYLPTLGKYKSIVLGNDLGMYTDQVQTQVSEAKKELKQTASELSNSVIQASQMITGNSGGHVIQHPKNEPSDIGIMDTDDINTAKHVLRMNKSGIGFSKTGWNGKYLTAWTIDGVFNADFIKAGTLEGILFRTTFEKSATGIEIEKGRISFIGFDSKSRIGRLTPSSAKEGEGISITLDKGKYLSFHDGEGTLIFEIPVNSTQKSPALNTFGKHTHKGELHVDRLFVGGKEVVPGQGSGGGGGTPPGLTTEQEKNAWAIWSYFKTRGWTEQSIAGMLGNMQSESGIVADIDELGGGGGYGLVQWTPKSKLVDWCNARGLNYRTIDAQCQRIQWEMENEQQWIATNSYPYSFKAFTNKKNISECAYAFITNYERPLNPNQPIRATQAQYWYDKLRGLTGDVSWKNPVRSSYVVTQEWDASDYWSGGSAGIHGGIDLASVPAGSTPDIYAAKSGTILITGVGSVEGNYIMIDHGEGFYTYYGHLSSVKVKQGDKVTNNTVIGTMGTTGGSTGVHLHFEVRKGGQSSNFRINPRDVINI
;
A
#
# COMPACT_ATOMS: atom_id res chain seq x y z
N MET A 1 -4.62 18.54 24.08
CA MET A 1 -5.04 19.23 22.84
C MET A 1 -3.77 19.56 22.09
N VAL A 2 -3.73 19.34 20.78
CA VAL A 2 -2.55 19.69 19.99
C VAL A 2 -2.65 21.17 19.63
N GLU A 3 -1.63 21.94 19.98
CA GLU A 3 -1.62 23.39 19.79
C GLU A 3 -1.24 23.76 18.34
N PRO A 4 -1.76 24.87 17.80
CA PRO A 4 -1.38 25.32 16.47
C PRO A 4 0.05 25.87 16.44
N VAL A 5 0.63 25.91 15.25
CA VAL A 5 1.90 26.59 15.00
C VAL A 5 1.62 28.08 14.83
N TYR A 6 2.43 28.94 15.44
CA TYR A 6 2.26 30.40 15.36
C TYR A 6 3.38 31.07 14.54
N ILE A 7 3.06 32.18 13.89
CA ILE A 7 3.99 33.02 13.13
C ILE A 7 4.06 34.45 13.66
N TYR A 8 5.25 35.04 13.62
CA TYR A 8 5.54 36.41 14.04
C TYR A 8 6.42 37.12 13.00
N GLU A 9 6.18 38.41 12.80
CA GLU A 9 7.09 39.24 11.99
C GLU A 9 8.39 39.56 12.73
N LYS A 10 8.30 39.70 14.05
CA LYS A 10 9.43 39.90 14.96
C LYS A 10 9.22 39.01 16.18
N LEU A 11 10.32 38.48 16.72
CA LEU A 11 10.27 37.69 17.94
C LEU A 11 9.68 38.55 19.09
N PRO A 12 8.70 38.05 19.86
CA PRO A 12 8.12 38.80 20.96
C PRO A 12 9.14 38.95 22.10
N THR A 13 9.01 40.02 22.89
CA THR A 13 9.80 40.23 24.11
C THR A 13 9.46 39.22 25.21
N ASP A 14 8.20 38.78 25.24
CA ASP A 14 7.73 37.69 26.08
C ASP A 14 7.45 36.46 25.20
N LEU A 15 8.16 35.36 25.46
CA LEU A 15 8.02 34.12 24.70
C LEU A 15 6.74 33.33 25.08
N GLU A 16 5.98 33.79 26.06
CA GLU A 16 4.65 33.22 26.35
C GLU A 16 3.58 33.77 25.40
N GLU A 17 3.78 34.95 24.80
CA GLU A 17 2.82 35.53 23.86
C GLU A 17 2.63 34.67 22.61
N ASN A 18 1.36 34.48 22.21
CA ASN A 18 1.00 33.75 21.00
C ASN A 18 0.85 34.69 19.80
N GLY A 19 1.45 34.29 18.69
CA GLY A 19 1.45 35.00 17.42
C GLY A 19 0.19 34.71 16.61
N LYS A 20 0.28 34.91 15.30
CA LYS A 20 -0.82 34.53 14.40
C LYS A 20 -0.76 33.03 14.14
N ALA A 21 -1.86 32.33 14.35
CA ALA A 21 -1.92 30.89 14.08
C ALA A 21 -1.80 30.61 12.57
N LEU A 22 -1.06 29.56 12.23
CA LEU A 22 -1.02 28.94 10.92
C LEU A 22 -1.78 27.62 11.03
N ILE A 23 -2.93 27.52 10.34
CA ILE A 23 -3.84 26.37 10.42
C ILE A 23 -4.09 25.71 9.06
N ASP A 24 -3.90 26.44 7.95
CA ASP A 24 -4.16 25.96 6.58
C ASP A 24 -2.93 25.27 5.97
N TRP A 25 -2.44 24.25 6.68
CA TRP A 25 -1.32 23.43 6.23
C TRP A 25 -1.72 22.56 5.04
N LYS A 26 -0.88 22.53 3.99
CA LYS A 26 -1.06 21.58 2.88
C LYS A 26 -0.53 20.20 3.29
N ASP A 27 0.61 20.19 3.97
CA ASP A 27 1.19 19.03 4.64
C ASP A 27 1.48 19.38 6.10
N ALA A 28 1.40 18.40 7.00
CA ALA A 28 1.71 18.62 8.40
C ALA A 28 3.13 19.20 8.54
N PRO A 29 3.32 20.31 9.28
CA PRO A 29 4.65 20.88 9.51
C PRO A 29 5.53 19.93 10.29
N GLU A 30 6.84 20.08 10.13
CA GLU A 30 7.83 19.13 10.62
C GLU A 30 8.92 19.86 11.41
N ILE A 31 9.28 19.33 12.57
CA ILE A 31 10.49 19.72 13.30
C ILE A 31 11.50 18.59 13.15
N THR A 32 12.66 18.87 12.58
CA THR A 32 13.75 17.90 12.47
C THR A 32 14.84 18.24 13.48
N ARG A 33 15.28 17.23 14.23
CA ARG A 33 16.33 17.39 15.24
C ARG A 33 17.33 16.23 15.16
N ILE A 34 18.61 16.58 15.08
CA ILE A 34 19.76 15.65 14.99
C ILE A 34 20.80 16.05 16.04
N ILE A 35 21.33 15.10 16.80
CA ILE A 35 22.32 15.38 17.86
C ILE A 35 23.54 16.10 17.26
N ASN A 36 23.92 17.21 17.90
CA ASN A 36 25.07 18.05 17.53
C ASN A 36 25.12 18.52 16.06
N GLN A 37 23.98 18.55 15.35
CA GLN A 37 23.94 18.96 13.95
C GLN A 37 22.82 19.95 13.66
N MET A 38 21.61 19.45 13.40
CA MET A 38 20.49 20.22 12.86
C MET A 38 19.36 20.32 13.87
N TYR A 39 18.79 21.52 14.00
CA TYR A 39 17.52 21.75 14.65
C TYR A 39 16.69 22.75 13.83
N SER A 40 15.74 22.24 13.06
CA SER A 40 15.04 22.99 12.02
C SER A 40 13.53 22.74 12.05
N PHE A 41 12.81 23.64 11.39
CA PHE A 41 11.38 23.53 11.14
C PHE A 41 11.14 23.65 9.64
N TYR A 42 10.36 22.73 9.09
CA TYR A 42 9.85 22.76 7.73
C TYR A 42 8.34 22.93 7.73
N GLY A 43 7.81 23.73 6.80
CA GLY A 43 6.38 23.89 6.64
C GLY A 43 5.97 24.01 5.17
N ASN A 44 4.87 23.36 4.79
CA ASN A 44 4.21 23.54 3.50
C ASN A 44 2.77 24.05 3.69
N TYR A 45 2.55 25.31 3.34
CA TYR A 45 1.32 26.03 3.66
C TYR A 45 0.49 26.31 2.41
N ALA A 46 -0.84 26.23 2.49
CA ALA A 46 -1.72 26.43 1.35
C ALA A 46 -1.62 27.86 0.76
N MET A 47 -1.73 27.99 -0.57
CA MET A 47 -1.64 29.30 -1.24
C MET A 47 -2.75 30.28 -0.84
N ASN A 48 -3.93 29.75 -0.55
CA ASN A 48 -5.10 30.50 -0.07
C ASN A 48 -5.19 30.58 1.47
N GLY A 49 -4.21 30.03 2.19
CA GLY A 49 -4.23 29.95 3.65
C GLY A 49 -4.16 31.31 4.36
N GLN A 50 -4.81 31.40 5.51
CA GLN A 50 -4.80 32.55 6.41
C GLN A 50 -3.37 32.83 6.90
N ASN A 51 -3.03 34.10 7.09
CA ASN A 51 -1.71 34.55 7.55
C ASN A 51 -0.52 34.15 6.66
N ARG A 52 -0.73 33.48 5.51
CA ARG A 52 0.34 33.11 4.54
C ARG A 52 1.25 34.26 4.16
N LYS A 53 0.73 35.50 4.07
CA LYS A 53 1.53 36.70 3.76
C LYS A 53 2.65 36.97 4.78
N MET A 54 2.57 36.39 5.97
CA MET A 54 3.60 36.46 7.00
C MET A 54 4.71 35.43 6.80
N ILE A 55 4.55 34.43 5.92
CA ILE A 55 5.59 33.45 5.61
C ILE A 55 6.64 34.13 4.72
N LYS A 56 7.64 34.73 5.37
CA LYS A 56 8.70 35.52 4.76
C LYS A 56 10.02 35.20 5.45
N LYS A 57 11.12 35.25 4.69
CA LYS A 57 12.47 35.16 5.25
C LYS A 57 12.65 36.22 6.34
N GLY A 58 13.16 35.81 7.50
CA GLY A 58 13.40 36.64 8.68
C GLY A 58 12.27 36.62 9.71
N ASN A 59 11.08 36.17 9.34
CA ASN A 59 9.96 35.98 10.28
C ASN A 59 10.17 34.71 11.12
N TRP A 60 9.38 34.58 12.18
CA TRP A 60 9.57 33.58 13.23
C TRP A 60 8.39 32.64 13.34
N ILE A 61 8.68 31.38 13.63
CA ILE A 61 7.73 30.32 13.91
C ILE A 61 7.87 29.93 15.39
N LYS A 62 6.74 29.69 16.06
CA LYS A 62 6.66 29.07 17.38
C LYS A 62 5.91 27.75 17.23
N ALA A 63 6.53 26.66 17.66
CA ALA A 63 5.95 25.32 17.61
C ALA A 63 6.27 24.57 18.90
N GLN A 64 5.35 23.70 19.33
CA GLN A 64 5.53 22.93 20.55
C GLN A 64 6.46 21.74 20.30
N TRP A 65 7.34 21.46 21.25
CA TRP A 65 8.22 20.30 21.25
C TRP A 65 7.60 19.14 22.04
N THR A 66 8.24 17.97 22.01
CA THR A 66 7.69 16.72 22.55
C THR A 66 7.49 16.75 24.06
N ASP A 67 8.24 17.58 24.79
CA ASP A 67 8.12 17.80 26.23
C ASP A 67 7.12 18.89 26.61
N GLY A 68 6.39 19.43 25.63
CA GLY A 68 5.41 20.51 25.80
C GLY A 68 6.01 21.91 25.79
N THR A 69 7.35 22.06 25.73
CA THR A 69 7.99 23.38 25.65
C THR A 69 7.78 24.05 24.30
N TRP A 70 7.78 25.38 24.28
CA TRP A 70 7.67 26.16 23.06
C TRP A 70 9.04 26.48 22.48
N GLN A 71 9.26 26.10 21.22
CA GLN A 71 10.53 26.34 20.53
C GLN A 71 10.33 27.28 19.34
N TYR A 72 11.32 28.13 19.12
CA TYR A 72 11.26 29.21 18.14
C TYR A 72 12.22 28.98 16.98
N PHE A 73 11.74 29.23 15.75
CA PHE A 73 12.49 28.98 14.53
C PHE A 73 12.40 30.20 13.59
N LYS A 74 13.55 30.64 13.06
CA LYS A 74 13.61 31.76 12.12
C LYS A 74 13.58 31.26 10.70
N ILE A 75 12.66 31.79 9.88
CA ILE A 75 12.55 31.44 8.47
C ILE A 75 13.77 31.94 7.70
N ILE A 76 14.49 31.02 7.06
CA ILE A 76 15.71 31.32 6.29
C ILE A 76 15.45 31.29 4.78
N ILE A 77 14.60 30.38 4.33
CA ILE A 77 14.29 30.16 2.91
C ILE A 77 12.78 29.96 2.73
N VAL A 78 12.23 30.56 1.68
CA VAL A 78 10.81 30.42 1.28
C VAL A 78 10.75 30.09 -0.20
N TYR A 79 9.97 29.08 -0.55
CA TYR A 79 9.67 28.63 -1.91
C TYR A 79 8.17 28.78 -2.17
N LYS A 80 7.82 29.20 -3.39
CA LYS A 80 6.42 29.44 -3.78
C LYS A 80 6.11 28.71 -5.07
N THR A 81 5.05 27.92 -5.07
CA THR A 81 4.47 27.29 -6.27
C THR A 81 3.12 27.94 -6.61
N LEU A 82 2.38 27.44 -7.60
CA LEU A 82 1.00 27.89 -7.82
C LEU A 82 0.04 27.41 -6.71
N GLN A 83 0.39 26.33 -6.01
CA GLN A 83 -0.51 25.66 -5.07
C GLN A 83 -0.15 25.87 -3.59
N SER A 84 1.11 26.18 -3.27
CA SER A 84 1.57 26.29 -1.87
C SER A 84 2.76 27.24 -1.68
N VAL A 85 3.03 27.54 -0.41
CA VAL A 85 4.23 28.23 0.06
C VAL A 85 4.95 27.30 1.03
N SER A 86 6.11 26.80 0.64
CA SER A 86 6.96 25.97 1.49
C SER A 86 8.10 26.80 2.08
N PHE A 87 8.57 26.49 3.27
CA PHE A 87 9.66 27.24 3.88
C PHE A 87 10.48 26.39 4.86
N ASN A 88 11.74 26.78 5.02
CA ASN A 88 12.67 26.21 5.98
C ASN A 88 13.05 27.28 7.02
N ALA A 89 13.04 26.89 8.28
CA ALA A 89 13.41 27.72 9.41
C ALA A 89 14.42 26.98 10.31
N THR A 90 15.29 27.74 10.97
CA THR A 90 16.32 27.21 11.90
C THR A 90 16.03 27.65 13.31
N HIS A 91 16.33 26.81 14.29
CA HIS A 91 16.10 27.10 15.70
C HIS A 91 16.76 28.43 16.17
N LEU A 92 16.12 29.13 17.11
CA LEU A 92 16.57 30.43 17.66
C LEU A 92 18.03 30.38 18.15
N GLY A 93 18.45 29.25 18.72
CA GLY A 93 19.83 29.05 19.19
C GLY A 93 20.91 29.35 18.14
N TYR A 94 20.63 29.14 16.86
CA TYR A 94 21.57 29.45 15.78
C TYR A 94 21.80 30.94 15.56
N GLU A 95 20.93 31.83 16.07
CA GLU A 95 21.19 33.28 16.00
C GLU A 95 22.40 33.70 16.84
N ALA A 96 22.90 32.85 17.76
CA ALA A 96 24.16 33.09 18.44
C ALA A 96 25.35 33.20 17.46
N ASN A 97 25.24 32.61 16.26
CA ASN A 97 26.22 32.77 15.18
C ASN A 97 26.24 34.16 14.53
N ARG A 98 25.31 35.06 14.85
CA ARG A 98 25.38 36.47 14.44
C ARG A 98 26.41 37.28 15.24
N ASN A 99 27.33 36.57 15.89
CA ASN A 99 28.42 37.06 16.68
C ASN A 99 29.68 36.27 16.31
N PHE A 100 30.81 36.68 16.86
CA PHE A 100 32.10 36.12 16.51
C PHE A 100 33.00 36.03 17.73
N ILE A 101 33.83 35.00 17.78
CA ILE A 101 34.86 34.81 18.80
C ILE A 101 36.20 34.96 18.11
N GLN A 102 36.91 36.04 18.40
CA GLN A 102 38.24 36.26 17.84
C GLN A 102 39.25 35.27 18.45
N LEU A 103 39.27 35.17 19.78
CA LEU A 103 40.06 34.19 20.52
C LEU A 103 39.44 33.96 21.90
N ALA A 104 39.21 32.70 22.26
CA ALA A 104 38.91 32.27 23.62
C ALA A 104 39.75 31.03 23.90
N TYR A 105 40.72 31.16 24.81
CA TYR A 105 41.57 30.05 25.24
C TYR A 105 41.28 29.69 26.69
N THR A 106 41.13 28.40 26.95
CA THR A 106 41.02 27.82 28.28
C THR A 106 42.08 26.75 28.43
N ALA A 107 43.07 26.97 29.30
CA ALA A 107 44.14 26.00 29.53
C ALA A 107 43.64 24.72 30.21
N LYS A 108 42.72 24.85 31.19
CA LYS A 108 42.09 23.75 31.90
C LYS A 108 40.78 24.21 32.54
N GLY A 109 39.64 23.82 31.98
CA GLY A 109 38.32 24.21 32.48
C GLY A 109 37.28 23.13 32.29
N ASN A 110 36.28 23.07 33.16
CA ASN A 110 35.08 22.26 32.91
C ASN A 110 34.14 22.95 31.93
N GLY A 111 33.09 22.25 31.49
CA GLY A 111 32.16 22.81 30.50
C GLY A 111 31.54 24.13 30.93
N LYS A 112 31.24 24.32 32.23
CA LYS A 112 30.70 25.59 32.74
C LYS A 112 31.71 26.73 32.59
N GLN A 113 32.97 26.48 32.92
CA GLN A 113 34.04 27.47 32.79
C GLN A 113 34.33 27.80 31.32
N ILE A 114 34.40 26.79 30.46
CA ILE A 114 34.66 26.97 29.02
C ILE A 114 33.50 27.73 28.37
N MET A 115 32.24 27.33 28.61
CA MET A 115 31.06 28.00 28.07
C MET A 115 30.96 29.47 28.54
N ALA A 116 31.29 29.75 29.80
CA ALA A 116 31.39 31.12 30.30
C ALA A 116 32.51 31.91 29.62
N ASN A 117 33.67 31.29 29.39
CA ASN A 117 34.79 31.92 28.69
C ASN A 117 34.43 32.26 27.23
N LEU A 118 33.71 31.37 26.52
CA LEU A 118 33.22 31.65 25.18
C LEU A 118 32.27 32.86 25.17
N LYS A 119 31.33 32.93 26.12
CA LYS A 119 30.42 34.06 26.27
C LYS A 119 31.17 35.37 26.55
N ASN A 120 32.21 35.34 27.37
CA ASN A 120 32.97 36.53 27.74
C ASN A 120 33.84 37.08 26.60
N ASN A 121 34.19 36.24 25.61
CA ASN A 121 35.02 36.61 24.46
C ASN A 121 34.23 36.81 23.16
N LEU A 122 32.93 37.04 23.26
CA LEU A 122 32.10 37.44 22.13
C LEU A 122 32.42 38.88 21.71
N ALA A 123 32.49 39.12 20.40
CA ALA A 123 32.71 40.46 19.85
C ALA A 123 31.59 41.45 20.21
N PHE A 124 30.35 40.97 20.33
CA PHE A 124 29.17 41.79 20.64
C PHE A 124 28.36 41.22 21.81
N LYS A 125 27.59 42.08 22.51
CA LYS A 125 26.64 41.60 23.53
C LYS A 125 25.46 40.89 22.87
N GLN A 126 25.03 39.77 23.46
CA GLN A 126 23.87 39.01 22.99
C GLN A 126 23.07 38.41 24.17
N PRO A 127 21.77 38.10 23.99
CA PRO A 127 20.90 37.62 25.07
C PRO A 127 21.14 36.15 25.47
N PHE A 128 21.98 35.41 24.74
CA PHE A 128 22.15 33.98 24.96
C PHE A 128 22.87 33.65 26.28
N GLU A 129 22.36 32.62 26.96
CA GLU A 129 23.00 31.97 28.08
C GLU A 129 23.86 30.79 27.61
N TYR A 130 25.07 30.69 28.16
CA TYR A 130 26.02 29.64 27.85
C TYR A 130 26.17 28.80 29.12
N LEU A 131 25.53 27.65 29.13
CA LEU A 131 25.37 26.78 30.29
C LEU A 131 26.04 25.43 30.03
N SER A 132 26.39 24.71 31.09
CA SER A 132 26.87 23.34 30.96
C SER A 132 26.72 22.54 32.24
N ASN A 133 26.51 21.23 32.10
CA ASN A 133 26.62 20.25 33.21
C ASN A 133 27.85 19.33 33.07
N VAL A 134 28.75 19.61 32.11
CA VAL A 134 29.98 18.85 31.90
C VAL A 134 30.99 19.17 33.00
N LYS A 135 31.40 18.14 33.74
CA LYS A 135 32.28 18.26 34.90
C LYS A 135 33.74 17.96 34.60
N THR A 136 34.02 17.22 33.53
CA THR A 136 35.38 16.88 33.10
C THR A 136 36.13 18.14 32.66
N MET A 137 37.43 18.19 32.95
CA MET A 137 38.27 19.36 32.71
C MET A 137 39.04 19.19 31.41
N HIS A 138 39.01 20.21 30.54
CA HIS A 138 39.61 20.16 29.21
C HIS A 138 40.37 21.43 28.88
N GLN A 139 41.36 21.31 28.01
CA GLN A 139 41.90 22.45 27.27
C GLN A 139 40.98 22.74 26.08
N PHE A 140 40.67 24.01 25.82
CA PHE A 140 39.86 24.38 24.66
C PHE A 140 40.26 25.72 24.08
N THR A 141 40.27 25.80 22.74
CA THR A 141 40.52 27.02 21.98
C THR A 141 39.40 27.22 20.97
N ALA A 142 38.74 28.37 21.02
CA ALA A 142 37.92 28.87 19.92
C ALA A 142 38.64 30.08 19.31
N LYS A 143 38.92 30.05 18.01
CA LYS A 143 39.65 31.11 17.32
C LYS A 143 38.99 31.40 15.98
N GLU A 144 38.74 32.68 15.72
CA GLU A 144 38.18 33.18 14.46
C GLU A 144 36.93 32.42 14.01
N VAL A 145 36.01 32.19 14.94
CA VAL A 145 34.89 31.26 14.75
C VAL A 145 33.59 31.80 15.31
N ASN A 146 32.46 31.41 14.71
CA ASN A 146 31.14 31.70 15.25
C ASN A 146 30.82 30.81 16.48
N PRO A 147 30.03 31.27 17.46
CA PRO A 147 29.84 30.54 18.71
C PRO A 147 29.28 29.12 18.59
N ILE A 148 28.27 28.86 17.75
CA ILE A 148 27.74 27.50 17.57
C ILE A 148 28.75 26.64 16.81
N SER A 149 29.48 27.22 15.84
CA SER A 149 30.55 26.51 15.13
C SER A 149 31.68 26.09 16.07
N ALA A 150 32.03 26.92 17.06
CA ALA A 150 32.99 26.56 18.09
C ALA A 150 32.50 25.39 18.97
N ILE A 151 31.19 25.28 19.21
CA ILE A 151 30.64 24.26 20.10
C ILE A 151 30.43 22.93 19.36
N ILE A 152 29.77 22.93 18.21
CA ILE A 152 29.39 21.71 17.47
C ILE A 152 29.79 21.70 15.99
N GLY A 153 30.34 22.79 15.44
CA GLY A 153 30.66 22.92 14.02
C GLY A 153 32.16 22.87 13.72
N GLN A 154 32.58 23.58 12.69
CA GLN A 154 34.00 23.71 12.30
C GLN A 154 34.66 24.83 13.11
N ASN A 155 35.81 24.52 13.73
CA ASN A 155 36.57 25.42 14.58
C ASN A 155 37.98 25.68 14.01
N GLU A 156 38.04 26.00 12.71
CA GLU A 156 39.26 26.45 12.00
C GLU A 156 40.51 25.59 12.28
N GLY A 157 40.38 24.28 12.09
CA GLY A 157 41.46 23.30 12.30
C GLY A 157 41.62 22.79 13.74
N ASN A 158 40.92 23.38 14.71
CA ASN A 158 40.81 22.84 16.07
C ASN A 158 39.54 21.95 16.19
N GLN A 159 39.56 21.04 17.16
CA GLN A 159 38.35 20.29 17.51
C GLN A 159 37.31 21.23 18.13
N ASN A 160 36.02 20.99 17.86
CA ASN A 160 34.93 21.74 18.48
C ASN A 160 34.69 21.26 19.93
N LEU A 161 33.97 22.06 20.72
CA LEU A 161 33.82 21.81 22.16
C LEU A 161 33.12 20.48 22.46
N ALA A 162 32.08 20.13 21.70
CA ALA A 162 31.39 18.86 21.83
C ALA A 162 32.33 17.68 21.60
N GLY A 163 33.19 17.75 20.57
CA GLY A 163 34.21 16.73 20.32
C GLY A 163 35.25 16.63 21.45
N VAL A 164 35.73 17.77 21.95
CA VAL A 164 36.72 17.79 23.06
C VAL A 164 36.13 17.22 24.35
N THR A 165 34.88 17.56 24.65
CA THR A 165 34.23 17.18 25.91
C THR A 165 33.48 15.86 25.88
N ASN A 166 33.34 15.26 24.69
CA ASN A 166 32.34 14.25 24.38
C ASN A 166 30.92 14.67 24.82
N GLY A 167 30.61 15.96 24.64
CA GLY A 167 29.37 16.60 25.07
C GLY A 167 28.37 16.79 23.94
N GLU A 168 27.14 17.12 24.31
CA GLU A 168 26.02 17.33 23.40
C GLU A 168 25.38 18.70 23.64
N LEU A 169 25.24 19.50 22.59
CA LEU A 169 24.63 20.83 22.69
C LEU A 169 23.10 20.71 22.61
N ASP A 170 22.45 21.05 23.71
CA ASP A 170 21.01 21.25 23.77
C ASP A 170 20.70 22.75 23.60
N MET A 171 19.70 23.05 22.79
CA MET A 171 19.24 24.41 22.56
C MET A 171 17.79 24.52 23.03
N ASP A 172 17.57 25.36 24.03
CA ASP A 172 16.25 25.76 24.50
C ASP A 172 16.14 27.27 24.36
N ASN A 173 15.65 27.71 23.21
CA ASN A 173 15.55 29.12 22.84
C ASN A 173 16.85 29.90 23.07
N TYR A 174 16.91 30.76 24.10
CA TYR A 174 18.09 31.56 24.45
C TYR A 174 19.13 30.83 25.31
N LYS A 175 18.88 29.58 25.71
CA LYS A 175 19.80 28.77 26.50
C LYS A 175 20.55 27.80 25.59
N LEU A 176 21.87 27.96 25.54
CA LEU A 176 22.79 27.03 24.91
C LEU A 176 23.41 26.18 26.01
N ILE A 177 23.00 24.92 26.12
CA ILE A 177 23.35 24.04 27.23
C ILE A 177 24.23 22.91 26.72
N LEU A 178 25.53 22.96 27.00
CA LEU A 178 26.43 21.84 26.75
C LEU A 178 26.21 20.76 27.81
N LYS A 179 25.51 19.70 27.45
CA LYS A 179 25.23 18.56 28.31
C LYS A 179 26.31 17.49 28.15
N ASN A 180 26.57 16.68 29.20
CA ASN A 180 27.31 15.42 29.02
C ASN A 180 26.58 14.50 28.04
N ARG A 181 25.25 14.53 28.09
CA ARG A 181 24.36 13.68 27.30
C ARG A 181 22.94 14.26 27.28
N ILE A 182 22.29 14.23 26.13
CA ILE A 182 20.85 14.48 25.94
C ILE A 182 20.13 13.14 26.04
N GLY A 183 18.98 13.15 26.71
CA GLY A 183 18.21 11.94 27.03
C GLY A 183 18.83 11.11 28.15
N GLU A 184 18.13 10.07 28.54
CA GLU A 184 18.51 9.19 29.65
C GLU A 184 18.24 7.73 29.31
N ASP A 185 18.84 6.81 30.06
CA ASP A 185 18.45 5.41 30.01
C ASP A 185 17.30 5.16 30.97
N ARG A 186 16.09 4.96 30.43
CA ARG A 186 14.88 4.63 31.19
C ARG A 186 14.53 3.14 31.13
N GLY A 187 15.45 2.31 30.62
CA GLY A 187 15.25 0.87 30.46
C GLY A 187 14.28 0.50 29.34
N PHE A 188 14.08 1.38 28.34
CA PHE A 188 13.23 1.08 27.19
C PHE A 188 13.81 -0.10 26.42
N ARG A 189 13.00 -1.15 26.23
CA ARG A 189 13.36 -2.36 25.49
C ARG A 189 12.42 -2.58 24.33
N ILE A 190 13.01 -2.87 23.18
CA ILE A 190 12.31 -3.00 21.93
C ILE A 190 12.83 -4.23 21.18
N ASP A 191 11.91 -5.15 20.88
CA ASP A 191 12.20 -6.30 20.03
C ASP A 191 11.89 -5.88 18.60
N LEU A 192 12.92 -5.74 17.77
CA LEU A 192 12.77 -5.36 16.36
C LEU A 192 12.65 -6.65 15.55
N GLY A 193 11.43 -6.93 15.07
CA GLY A 193 11.16 -8.04 14.15
C GLY A 193 11.65 -7.69 12.75
N VAL A 194 12.39 -8.62 12.13
CA VAL A 194 13.07 -8.40 10.84
C VAL A 194 12.05 -8.19 9.71
N ASN A 195 12.27 -7.13 8.92
CA ASN A 195 11.65 -6.78 7.63
C ASN A 195 10.13 -6.53 7.61
N LEU A 196 9.79 -5.24 7.71
CA LEU A 196 8.67 -4.60 7.00
C LEU A 196 9.13 -3.25 6.42
N GLU A 197 8.42 -2.73 5.43
CA GLU A 197 8.68 -1.41 4.79
C GLU A 197 8.86 -0.24 5.79
N SER A 198 8.39 -0.37 7.04
CA SER A 198 8.43 0.66 8.08
C SER A 198 9.72 0.74 8.91
N ILE A 199 10.59 -0.29 8.91
CA ILE A 199 11.82 -0.31 9.72
C ILE A 199 12.99 -0.82 8.86
N LYS A 200 14.05 -0.02 8.76
CA LYS A 200 15.29 -0.36 8.06
C LYS A 200 16.44 -0.48 9.06
N GLU A 201 17.02 -1.67 9.15
CA GLU A 201 18.19 -1.97 9.98
C GLU A 201 19.46 -1.93 9.13
N THR A 202 20.53 -1.32 9.65
CA THR A 202 21.88 -1.39 9.08
C THR A 202 22.87 -1.77 10.17
N VAL A 203 23.65 -2.82 9.91
CA VAL A 203 24.69 -3.32 10.82
C VAL A 203 26.06 -3.22 10.14
N ASP A 204 27.03 -2.62 10.82
CA ASP A 204 28.45 -2.58 10.43
C ASP A 204 29.32 -3.22 11.53
N ASP A 205 29.91 -4.37 11.19
CA ASP A 205 30.75 -5.18 12.06
C ASP A 205 32.24 -5.11 11.68
N THR A 206 32.60 -4.33 10.66
CA THR A 206 33.95 -4.31 10.07
C THR A 206 35.03 -3.80 11.04
N GLY A 207 34.63 -2.97 12.01
CA GLY A 207 35.50 -2.30 12.96
C GLY A 207 35.68 -3.00 14.31
N ILE A 208 34.97 -4.10 14.58
CA ILE A 208 34.89 -4.71 15.92
C ILE A 208 36.28 -5.13 16.42
N LYS A 209 36.59 -4.83 17.68
CA LYS A 209 37.79 -5.32 18.39
C LYS A 209 37.35 -5.84 19.74
N ASN A 210 37.63 -7.11 20.01
CA ASN A 210 37.34 -7.77 21.30
C ASN A 210 38.61 -8.14 22.08
N SER A 211 39.78 -7.88 21.48
CA SER A 211 41.11 -8.07 22.05
C SER A 211 42.00 -6.87 21.71
N LEU A 212 42.67 -6.29 22.70
CA LEU A 212 43.47 -5.07 22.55
C LEU A 212 44.94 -5.27 22.91
N TYR A 213 45.82 -4.96 21.97
CA TYR A 213 47.25 -4.76 22.22
C TYR A 213 47.51 -3.30 22.58
N LEU A 214 47.92 -3.04 23.83
CA LEU A 214 48.07 -1.69 24.37
C LEU A 214 49.53 -1.29 24.44
N VAL A 215 49.83 -0.06 24.02
CA VAL A 215 51.14 0.58 24.14
C VAL A 215 50.99 1.86 24.98
N GLY A 216 51.75 1.97 26.06
CA GLY A 216 51.77 3.13 26.93
C GLY A 216 52.96 4.06 26.66
N GLY A 217 53.18 5.01 27.56
CA GLY A 217 54.38 5.85 27.55
C GLY A 217 55.60 5.15 28.16
N VAL A 218 56.77 5.78 28.02
CA VAL A 218 57.98 5.40 28.76
C VAL A 218 57.77 5.68 30.25
N PRO A 219 58.02 4.72 31.18
CA PRO A 219 57.85 4.91 32.63
C PRO A 219 58.68 6.06 33.20
N ASP A 220 58.16 6.73 34.22
CA ASP A 220 58.86 7.85 34.89
C ASP A 220 59.94 7.39 35.89
N ASP A 221 60.06 6.08 36.15
CA ASP A 221 60.90 5.52 37.21
C ASP A 221 62.19 4.82 36.72
N LYS A 222 63.31 5.47 37.07
CA LYS A 222 64.69 5.01 37.31
C LYS A 222 65.69 4.82 36.14
N VAL A 223 66.67 5.74 36.18
CA VAL A 223 68.08 5.72 35.74
C VAL A 223 68.33 5.89 34.25
N TYR A 224 68.86 7.08 33.94
CA TYR A 224 69.48 7.50 32.70
C TYR A 224 70.70 6.63 32.38
N ASP A 225 70.59 5.81 31.32
CA ASP A 225 71.64 5.63 30.30
C ASP A 225 71.20 4.76 29.09
N ASP A 226 69.95 4.26 29.05
CA ASP A 226 69.42 3.56 27.87
C ASP A 226 68.03 4.09 27.45
N GLU A 227 67.76 4.15 26.14
CA GLU A 227 66.42 4.38 25.56
C GLU A 227 65.45 3.30 26.08
N GLN A 228 64.61 3.66 27.04
CA GLN A 228 63.63 2.74 27.60
C GLN A 228 62.43 2.59 26.64
N PRO A 229 62.06 1.36 26.24
CA PRO A 229 60.92 1.15 25.37
C PRO A 229 59.61 1.52 26.10
N PRO A 230 58.57 1.97 25.36
CA PRO A 230 57.25 2.19 25.93
C PRO A 230 56.71 0.92 26.59
N ILE A 231 55.96 1.08 27.68
CA ILE A 231 55.30 -0.09 28.30
C ILE A 231 54.30 -0.71 27.32
N THR A 232 54.17 -2.04 27.36
CA THR A 232 53.19 -2.74 26.54
C THR A 232 52.37 -3.71 27.39
N TYR A 233 51.12 -3.89 27.02
CA TYR A 233 50.27 -4.95 27.54
C TYR A 233 49.73 -5.77 26.38
N LYS A 234 50.03 -7.08 26.39
CA LYS A 234 49.81 -7.97 25.24
C LYS A 234 48.38 -7.97 24.75
N PHE A 235 47.44 -8.53 25.52
CA PHE A 235 46.03 -8.61 25.09
C PHE A 235 45.13 -8.36 26.30
N LEU A 236 44.40 -7.24 26.25
CA LEU A 236 43.25 -6.98 27.11
C LEU A 236 42.00 -7.45 26.36
N GLU A 237 41.24 -8.37 26.96
CA GLU A 237 40.15 -9.06 26.28
C GLU A 237 38.87 -9.01 27.09
N ILE A 238 37.75 -8.93 26.39
CA ILE A 238 36.43 -9.10 27.02
C ILE A 238 36.19 -10.59 27.34
N LYS A 239 35.24 -10.86 28.23
CA LYS A 239 34.87 -12.23 28.60
C LYS A 239 34.26 -12.96 27.38
N GLY A 240 34.73 -14.17 27.09
CA GLY A 240 34.19 -15.02 26.02
C GLY A 240 34.96 -14.99 24.69
N VAL A 241 36.11 -14.32 24.64
CA VAL A 241 37.02 -14.39 23.49
C VAL A 241 37.64 -15.78 23.38
N THR A 242 37.55 -16.37 22.19
CA THR A 242 38.15 -17.64 21.78
C THR A 242 39.12 -17.38 20.62
N ASP A 243 39.94 -18.36 20.26
CA ASP A 243 40.84 -18.21 19.11
C ASP A 243 40.10 -18.01 17.78
N GLU A 244 38.87 -18.52 17.67
CA GLU A 244 38.04 -18.43 16.46
C GLU A 244 37.35 -17.06 16.29
N ASN A 245 36.98 -16.39 17.38
CA ASN A 245 36.25 -15.10 17.32
C ASN A 245 37.13 -13.88 17.61
N ARG A 246 38.44 -14.07 17.84
CA ARG A 246 39.36 -13.01 18.26
C ARG A 246 39.59 -11.98 17.15
N GLN A 247 39.26 -10.71 17.44
CA GLN A 247 39.54 -9.57 16.59
C GLN A 247 40.43 -8.57 17.35
N ILE A 248 41.71 -8.52 16.94
CA ILE A 248 42.76 -7.78 17.65
C ILE A 248 42.87 -6.35 17.13
N GLY A 249 42.90 -5.38 18.05
CA GLY A 249 43.20 -3.97 17.77
C GLY A 249 44.42 -3.46 18.53
N LYS A 250 45.28 -2.69 17.86
CA LYS A 250 46.35 -1.94 18.53
C LYS A 250 45.82 -0.59 19.03
N ARG A 251 46.18 -0.20 20.25
CA ARG A 251 45.82 1.10 20.85
C ARG A 251 47.01 1.66 21.62
N GLU A 252 47.21 2.98 21.51
CA GLU A 252 48.38 3.65 22.09
C GLU A 252 47.93 4.85 22.95
N ASN A 253 48.48 4.99 24.16
CA ASN A 253 48.27 6.14 25.03
C ASN A 253 49.56 6.49 25.79
N SER A 254 50.26 7.52 25.33
CA SER A 254 51.55 7.96 25.87
C SER A 254 51.47 8.56 27.29
N GLU A 255 50.27 8.91 27.78
CA GLU A 255 50.04 9.40 29.13
C GLU A 255 50.01 8.29 30.18
N CYS A 256 49.75 7.04 29.78
CA CYS A 256 49.77 5.89 30.69
C CYS A 256 51.22 5.42 30.89
N LYS A 257 51.81 5.78 32.05
CA LYS A 257 53.22 5.51 32.39
C LYS A 257 53.47 4.22 33.17
N ASN A 258 52.41 3.57 33.65
CA ASN A 258 52.47 2.29 34.33
C ASN A 258 51.39 1.33 33.79
N LEU A 259 51.59 0.03 34.05
CA LEU A 259 50.72 -1.03 33.52
C LEU A 259 49.30 -0.99 34.08
N GLY A 260 49.11 -0.52 35.33
CA GLY A 260 47.81 -0.42 35.96
C GLY A 260 46.92 0.60 35.26
N ASP A 261 47.47 1.79 35.01
CA ASP A 261 46.77 2.86 34.31
C ASP A 261 46.53 2.52 32.83
N LEU A 262 47.50 1.87 32.17
CA LEU A 262 47.34 1.43 30.78
C LEU A 262 46.19 0.41 30.64
N LYS A 263 46.10 -0.58 31.54
CA LYS A 263 44.98 -1.54 31.55
C LYS A 263 43.66 -0.87 31.85
N LYS A 264 43.63 0.05 32.83
CA LYS A 264 42.41 0.77 33.20
C LYS A 264 41.90 1.62 32.04
N TRP A 265 42.79 2.31 31.34
CA TRP A 265 42.47 3.02 30.10
C TRP A 265 42.00 2.06 28.99
N GLY A 266 42.70 0.96 28.75
CA GLY A 266 42.27 -0.04 27.76
C GLY A 266 40.87 -0.59 28.06
N GLN A 267 40.54 -0.79 29.35
CA GLN A 267 39.21 -1.22 29.77
C GLN A 267 38.15 -0.16 29.46
N THR A 268 38.48 1.13 29.56
CA THR A 268 37.53 2.20 29.16
C THR A 268 37.20 2.18 27.67
N LEU A 269 38.05 1.64 26.80
CA LEU A 269 37.72 1.51 25.37
C LEU A 269 36.65 0.43 25.12
N PHE A 270 36.61 -0.61 25.96
CA PHE A 270 35.51 -1.57 25.93
C PHE A 270 34.27 -1.01 26.63
N ASP A 271 34.42 -0.43 27.81
CA ASP A 271 33.29 -0.02 28.65
C ASP A 271 32.58 1.24 28.11
N ASN A 272 33.33 2.21 27.59
CA ASN A 272 32.80 3.51 27.15
C ASN A 272 32.66 3.58 25.64
N ASP A 273 33.71 3.23 24.90
CA ASP A 273 33.73 3.34 23.43
C ASP A 273 33.07 2.13 22.76
N ARG A 274 32.75 1.08 23.53
CA ARG A 274 32.03 -0.13 23.10
C ARG A 274 32.57 -0.73 21.80
N ILE A 275 33.89 -0.65 21.60
CA ILE A 275 34.57 -1.09 20.35
C ILE A 275 34.40 -2.57 20.01
N HIS A 276 33.84 -3.35 20.94
CA HIS A 276 33.61 -4.78 20.83
C HIS A 276 32.20 -5.12 20.34
N GLU A 277 31.36 -4.11 20.09
CA GLU A 277 30.00 -4.26 19.59
C GLU A 277 29.90 -3.76 18.14
N PRO A 278 29.02 -4.35 17.31
CA PRO A 278 28.74 -3.83 15.98
C PRO A 278 28.10 -2.45 16.07
N LYS A 279 28.34 -1.62 15.06
CA LYS A 279 27.61 -0.37 14.88
C LYS A 279 26.28 -0.70 14.24
N VAL A 280 25.19 -0.21 14.83
CA VAL A 280 23.83 -0.49 14.38
C VAL A 280 23.05 0.81 14.28
N THR A 281 22.26 0.91 13.21
CA THR A 281 21.27 1.97 13.03
C THR A 281 19.93 1.37 12.60
N HIS A 282 18.86 1.88 13.20
CA HIS A 282 17.48 1.59 12.83
C HIS A 282 16.76 2.87 12.41
N GLU A 283 16.38 2.96 11.14
CA GLU A 283 15.53 4.01 10.60
C GLU A 283 14.07 3.55 10.65
N ILE A 284 13.21 4.28 11.36
CA ILE A 284 11.83 3.86 11.65
C ILE A 284 10.85 4.91 11.11
N ASN A 285 9.98 4.51 10.17
CA ASN A 285 8.84 5.31 9.73
C ASN A 285 7.66 5.09 10.67
N MET A 286 7.39 6.09 11.51
CA MET A 286 6.37 6.02 12.55
C MET A 286 4.95 6.09 12.00
N ILE A 287 4.74 6.69 10.81
CA ILE A 287 3.41 6.76 10.18
C ILE A 287 2.98 5.38 9.69
N ASP A 288 3.87 4.67 8.99
CA ASP A 288 3.57 3.34 8.46
C ASP A 288 3.40 2.33 9.61
N LEU A 289 4.23 2.48 10.65
CA LEU A 289 4.16 1.63 11.84
C LEU A 289 2.84 1.79 12.61
N GLU A 290 2.30 3.01 12.69
CA GLU A 290 0.99 3.29 13.31
C GLU A 290 -0.17 2.59 12.59
N ASN A 291 -0.09 2.52 11.26
CA ASN A 291 -1.11 1.91 10.41
C ASN A 291 -1.03 0.37 10.36
N THR A 292 0.02 -0.22 10.92
CA THR A 292 0.24 -1.67 10.88
C THR A 292 -0.25 -2.32 12.17
N VAL A 293 -1.35 -3.09 12.09
CA VAL A 293 -2.03 -3.73 13.25
C VAL A 293 -1.08 -4.60 14.08
N GLU A 294 -0.18 -5.33 13.42
CA GLU A 294 0.80 -6.23 14.04
C GLU A 294 1.82 -5.48 14.93
N TYR A 295 2.13 -4.23 14.59
CA TYR A 295 3.18 -3.42 15.22
C TYR A 295 2.63 -2.35 16.16
N LYS A 296 1.32 -2.34 16.42
CA LYS A 296 0.68 -1.35 17.29
C LYS A 296 1.35 -1.23 18.67
N LYS A 297 1.69 -2.37 19.30
CA LYS A 297 2.39 -2.38 20.60
C LYS A 297 3.82 -1.84 20.51
N LEU A 298 4.50 -2.10 19.39
CA LEU A 298 5.82 -1.58 19.12
C LEU A 298 5.78 -0.06 18.95
N TYR A 299 4.86 0.44 18.12
CA TYR A 299 4.60 1.87 17.96
C TYR A 299 4.30 2.56 19.30
N GLU A 300 3.42 2.00 20.12
CA GLU A 300 3.07 2.57 21.44
C GLU A 300 4.28 2.68 22.40
N LYS A 301 5.26 1.77 22.28
CA LYS A 301 6.52 1.85 23.02
C LYS A 301 7.44 2.92 22.45
N ILE A 302 7.68 2.89 21.14
CA ILE A 302 8.59 3.82 20.45
C ILE A 302 8.11 5.27 20.57
N ALA A 303 6.80 5.51 20.44
CA ALA A 303 6.20 6.84 20.53
C ALA A 303 6.41 7.53 21.89
N ARG A 304 6.86 6.80 22.93
CA ARG A 304 7.18 7.31 24.27
C ARG A 304 8.67 7.58 24.48
N VAL A 305 9.53 7.21 23.54
CA VAL A 305 10.97 7.43 23.61
C VAL A 305 11.24 8.90 23.34
N ASN A 306 11.96 9.58 24.23
CA ASN A 306 12.34 10.97 24.02
C ASN A 306 13.63 11.07 23.20
N PHE A 307 13.83 12.23 22.57
CA PHE A 307 15.06 12.51 21.85
C PHE A 307 16.31 12.33 22.74
N GLY A 308 17.27 11.54 22.27
CA GLY A 308 18.51 11.20 22.98
C GLY A 308 18.43 10.00 23.94
N ASP A 309 17.22 9.51 24.27
CA ASP A 309 17.03 8.39 25.20
C ASP A 309 17.72 7.11 24.70
N THR A 310 18.18 6.28 25.64
CA THR A 310 18.65 4.93 25.32
C THR A 310 17.46 4.03 24.99
N VAL A 311 17.61 3.24 23.94
CA VAL A 311 16.73 2.12 23.60
C VAL A 311 17.58 0.86 23.52
N HIS A 312 17.15 -0.18 24.23
CA HIS A 312 17.80 -1.50 24.19
C HIS A 312 17.07 -2.36 23.17
N CYS A 313 17.79 -2.76 22.13
CA CYS A 313 17.28 -3.52 21.00
C CYS A 313 17.83 -4.95 21.04
N ASP A 314 16.97 -5.93 20.84
CA ASP A 314 17.38 -7.31 20.57
C ASP A 314 17.45 -7.49 19.05
N ILE A 315 18.67 -7.74 18.52
CA ILE A 315 18.90 -7.98 17.10
C ILE A 315 19.17 -9.47 16.85
N ASP A 316 18.61 -10.02 15.78
CA ASP A 316 18.85 -11.41 15.36
C ASP A 316 20.09 -11.52 14.45
N TYR A 317 21.19 -10.87 14.85
CA TYR A 317 22.45 -10.88 14.12
C TYR A 317 23.53 -11.57 14.96
N MET A 318 24.01 -12.73 14.49
CA MET A 318 25.07 -13.52 15.14
C MET A 318 24.85 -13.82 16.64
N GLY A 319 23.60 -13.88 17.11
CA GLY A 319 23.27 -14.14 18.51
C GLY A 319 23.66 -13.01 19.48
N VAL A 320 23.97 -11.81 18.97
CA VAL A 320 24.21 -10.61 19.78
C VAL A 320 22.86 -10.06 20.24
N THR A 321 22.54 -10.25 21.51
CA THR A 321 21.32 -9.72 22.13
C THR A 321 21.65 -8.46 22.93
N ASN A 322 20.64 -7.59 23.11
CA ASN A 322 20.69 -6.44 24.01
C ASN A 322 21.72 -5.35 23.64
N ILE A 323 21.69 -4.85 22.39
CA ILE A 323 22.46 -3.66 22.00
C ILE A 323 21.76 -2.40 22.50
N SER A 324 22.54 -1.50 23.11
CA SER A 324 22.05 -0.19 23.52
C SER A 324 22.24 0.83 22.40
N GLU A 325 21.14 1.28 21.82
CA GLU A 325 21.07 2.37 20.85
C GLU A 325 20.52 3.64 21.49
N ARG A 326 20.53 4.75 20.75
CA ARG A 326 19.94 6.02 21.18
C ARG A 326 19.12 6.65 20.06
N MET A 327 18.07 7.39 20.40
CA MET A 327 17.41 8.24 19.41
C MET A 327 18.33 9.41 19.03
N VAL A 328 18.99 9.30 17.88
CA VAL A 328 19.99 10.24 17.38
C VAL A 328 19.39 11.28 16.43
N GLU A 329 18.29 10.93 15.77
CA GLU A 329 17.50 11.81 14.90
C GLU A 329 15.99 11.55 15.09
N CYS A 330 15.20 12.61 14.93
CA CYS A 330 13.76 12.49 14.78
C CYS A 330 13.18 13.59 13.88
N VAL A 331 12.05 13.25 13.24
CA VAL A 331 11.14 14.20 12.60
C VAL A 331 9.83 14.17 13.36
N TYR A 332 9.45 15.30 13.95
CA TYR A 332 8.26 15.44 14.78
C TYR A 332 7.20 16.30 14.10
N LEU A 333 5.93 15.91 14.20
CA LEU A 333 4.78 16.64 13.65
C LEU A 333 4.08 17.41 14.78
N PRO A 334 4.45 18.67 15.05
CA PRO A 334 3.92 19.43 16.19
C PRO A 334 2.41 19.61 16.16
N THR A 335 1.77 19.65 14.99
CA THR A 335 0.31 19.78 14.87
C THR A 335 -0.44 18.46 15.02
N LEU A 336 0.26 17.32 15.05
CA LEU A 336 -0.33 16.00 15.31
C LEU A 336 0.11 15.39 16.64
N GLY A 337 1.15 15.94 17.28
CA GLY A 337 1.64 15.45 18.56
C GLY A 337 2.40 14.12 18.49
N LYS A 338 2.92 13.75 17.31
CA LYS A 338 3.58 12.45 17.08
C LYS A 338 4.82 12.55 16.20
N TYR A 339 5.69 11.56 16.29
CA TYR A 339 6.83 11.41 15.38
C TYR A 339 6.35 10.95 13.99
N LYS A 340 6.95 11.53 12.95
CA LYS A 340 6.88 11.05 11.56
C LYS A 340 7.91 9.95 11.32
N SER A 341 9.13 10.17 11.79
CA SER A 341 10.21 9.20 11.74
C SER A 341 11.19 9.41 12.90
N ILE A 342 11.90 8.35 13.25
CA ILE A 342 13.00 8.39 14.22
C ILE A 342 14.17 7.55 13.69
N VAL A 343 15.38 7.86 14.16
CA VAL A 343 16.54 7.00 13.96
C VAL A 343 17.14 6.64 15.30
N LEU A 344 17.25 5.34 15.55
CA LEU A 344 18.00 4.78 16.65
C LEU A 344 19.40 4.40 16.16
N GLY A 345 20.43 4.70 16.93
CA GLY A 345 21.79 4.27 16.61
C GLY A 345 22.72 4.29 17.80
N ASN A 346 23.72 3.42 17.79
CA ASN A 346 24.76 3.33 18.82
C ASN A 346 26.06 4.06 18.43
N ASP A 347 26.22 4.44 17.16
CA ASP A 347 27.33 5.24 16.64
C ASP A 347 26.82 6.41 15.81
N LEU A 348 27.00 7.63 16.34
CA LEU A 348 26.56 8.84 15.65
C LEU A 348 27.34 9.06 14.34
N GLY A 349 28.61 8.64 14.28
CA GLY A 349 29.52 8.83 13.13
C GLY A 349 29.04 8.14 11.86
N MET A 350 28.71 6.84 11.94
CA MET A 350 28.14 6.04 10.85
C MET A 350 26.88 6.69 10.26
N TYR A 351 26.00 7.19 11.13
CA TYR A 351 24.80 7.89 10.71
C TYR A 351 25.11 9.25 10.07
N THR A 352 26.02 10.03 10.66
CA THR A 352 26.38 11.36 10.13
C THR A 352 26.98 11.30 8.73
N ASP A 353 27.76 10.28 8.39
CA ASP A 353 28.37 10.13 7.07
C ASP A 353 27.33 9.75 5.99
N GLN A 354 26.40 8.86 6.34
CA GLN A 354 25.28 8.49 5.48
C GLN A 354 24.32 9.67 5.26
N VAL A 355 23.97 10.39 6.33
CA VAL A 355 23.10 11.58 6.26
C VAL A 355 23.78 12.71 5.49
N GLN A 356 25.08 12.97 5.68
CA GLN A 356 25.77 13.99 4.89
C GLN A 356 25.75 13.68 3.39
N THR A 357 25.87 12.40 3.02
CA THR A 357 25.79 11.95 1.63
C THR A 357 24.39 12.17 1.07
N GLN A 358 23.35 11.68 1.76
CA GLN A 358 21.95 11.83 1.34
C GLN A 358 21.47 13.29 1.33
N VAL A 359 21.85 14.08 2.34
CA VAL A 359 21.54 15.52 2.40
C VAL A 359 22.28 16.30 1.31
N SER A 360 23.49 15.89 0.93
CA SER A 360 24.21 16.49 -0.19
C SER A 360 23.53 16.18 -1.52
N GLU A 361 23.03 14.96 -1.70
CA GLU A 361 22.27 14.52 -2.88
C GLU A 361 20.89 15.21 -2.96
N ALA A 362 20.13 15.24 -1.86
CA ALA A 362 18.86 15.95 -1.80
C ALA A 362 19.03 17.46 -1.99
N LYS A 363 20.07 18.09 -1.40
CA LYS A 363 20.40 19.50 -1.67
C LYS A 363 20.82 19.72 -3.12
N LYS A 364 21.45 18.74 -3.77
CA LYS A 364 21.84 18.80 -5.19
C LYS A 364 20.58 18.77 -6.07
N GLU A 365 19.63 17.87 -5.80
CA GLU A 365 18.36 17.80 -6.53
C GLU A 365 17.48 19.04 -6.30
N LEU A 366 17.30 19.49 -5.05
CA LEU A 366 16.48 20.66 -4.73
C LEU A 366 17.09 21.96 -5.28
N LYS A 367 18.43 22.09 -5.25
CA LYS A 367 19.13 23.20 -5.93
C LYS A 367 19.02 23.09 -7.44
N GLN A 368 19.09 21.89 -8.01
CA GLN A 368 19.01 21.68 -9.45
C GLN A 368 17.63 22.08 -9.97
N THR A 369 16.54 21.61 -9.34
CA THR A 369 15.17 21.98 -9.72
C THR A 369 14.88 23.47 -9.54
N ALA A 370 15.35 24.10 -8.45
CA ALA A 370 15.17 25.53 -8.22
C ALA A 370 16.05 26.41 -9.14
N SER A 371 17.27 25.96 -9.43
CA SER A 371 18.24 26.66 -10.28
C SER A 371 17.87 26.56 -11.76
N GLU A 372 17.34 25.44 -12.24
CA GLU A 372 16.92 25.28 -13.64
C GLU A 372 15.76 26.22 -14.01
N LEU A 373 14.77 26.36 -13.12
CA LEU A 373 13.63 27.26 -13.34
C LEU A 373 14.03 28.74 -13.22
N SER A 374 14.89 29.08 -12.26
CA SER A 374 15.38 30.44 -12.06
C SER A 374 16.41 30.88 -13.11
N ASN A 375 17.32 29.99 -13.53
CA ASN A 375 18.33 30.30 -14.54
C ASN A 375 17.73 30.46 -15.93
N SER A 376 16.66 29.73 -16.27
CA SER A 376 15.97 29.90 -17.55
C SER A 376 15.34 31.30 -17.66
N VAL A 377 14.76 31.81 -16.56
CA VAL A 377 14.19 33.17 -16.49
C VAL A 377 15.27 34.24 -16.45
N ILE A 378 16.36 34.03 -15.70
CA ILE A 378 17.50 34.96 -15.60
C ILE A 378 18.26 35.04 -16.93
N GLN A 379 18.52 33.91 -17.61
CA GLN A 379 19.17 33.90 -18.93
C GLN A 379 18.32 34.60 -19.98
N ALA A 380 17.01 34.35 -20.03
CA ALA A 380 16.12 35.07 -20.93
C ALA A 380 16.12 36.58 -20.64
N SER A 381 16.12 36.97 -19.37
CA SER A 381 16.17 38.38 -18.95
C SER A 381 17.52 39.03 -19.32
N GLN A 382 18.65 38.37 -19.06
CA GLN A 382 20.01 38.86 -19.38
C GLN A 382 20.27 38.96 -20.89
N MET A 383 19.70 38.07 -21.71
CA MET A 383 19.79 38.17 -23.16
C MET A 383 19.01 39.38 -23.72
N ILE A 384 18.02 39.89 -23.00
CA ILE A 384 17.18 41.02 -23.40
C ILE A 384 17.69 42.34 -22.80
N THR A 385 18.15 42.33 -21.55
CA THR A 385 18.64 43.53 -20.85
C THR A 385 20.16 43.58 -20.87
N GLY A 386 20.75 44.41 -21.75
CA GLY A 386 22.21 44.64 -21.78
C GLY A 386 22.84 44.85 -23.16
N ASN A 387 22.10 44.67 -24.25
CA ASN A 387 22.62 44.89 -25.60
C ASN A 387 22.46 46.37 -26.03
N SER A 388 23.55 47.01 -26.44
CA SER A 388 23.57 48.37 -27.02
C SER A 388 23.77 48.28 -28.54
N GLY A 389 23.03 49.07 -29.33
CA GLY A 389 23.21 49.18 -30.79
C GLY A 389 22.11 48.57 -31.67
N GLY A 390 20.83 48.84 -31.39
CA GLY A 390 19.72 48.52 -32.30
C GLY A 390 19.21 49.75 -33.05
N HIS A 391 18.87 49.60 -34.32
CA HIS A 391 18.35 50.67 -35.17
C HIS A 391 16.85 50.48 -35.45
N VAL A 392 16.05 51.51 -35.24
CA VAL A 392 14.62 51.51 -35.60
C VAL A 392 14.45 52.16 -36.98
N ILE A 393 13.99 51.38 -37.95
CA ILE A 393 13.78 51.85 -39.32
C ILE A 393 12.29 51.82 -39.67
N GLN A 394 11.81 52.90 -40.26
CA GLN A 394 10.51 53.00 -40.91
C GLN A 394 10.72 52.86 -42.42
N HIS A 395 10.08 51.88 -43.06
CA HIS A 395 10.31 51.56 -44.47
C HIS A 395 9.01 51.51 -45.27
N PRO A 396 8.94 52.22 -46.41
CA PRO A 396 9.81 53.32 -46.83
C PRO A 396 9.66 54.56 -45.93
N LYS A 397 10.73 55.36 -45.78
CA LYS A 397 10.83 56.45 -44.79
C LYS A 397 9.70 57.49 -44.81
N ASN A 398 9.14 57.78 -45.98
CA ASN A 398 8.15 58.84 -46.16
C ASN A 398 6.70 58.33 -46.14
N GLU A 399 6.49 57.01 -46.35
CA GLU A 399 5.18 56.35 -46.36
C GLU A 399 5.33 54.90 -45.85
N PRO A 400 5.58 54.70 -44.55
CA PRO A 400 6.02 53.39 -44.06
C PRO A 400 4.92 52.33 -44.17
N SER A 401 5.21 51.27 -44.91
CA SER A 401 4.42 50.04 -44.95
C SER A 401 4.78 49.09 -43.80
N ASP A 402 5.98 49.25 -43.26
CA ASP A 402 6.52 48.40 -42.22
C ASP A 402 7.63 49.09 -41.40
N ILE A 403 7.84 48.59 -40.19
CA ILE A 403 8.81 49.10 -39.21
C ILE A 403 9.70 47.93 -38.79
N GLY A 404 10.99 48.13 -38.61
CA GLY A 404 11.86 47.09 -38.08
C GLY A 404 12.90 47.58 -37.07
N ILE A 405 13.30 46.68 -36.19
CA ILE A 405 14.46 46.81 -35.32
C ILE A 405 15.57 45.92 -35.88
N MET A 406 16.73 46.50 -36.17
CA MET A 406 17.82 45.82 -36.86
C MET A 406 19.16 45.99 -36.15
N ASP A 407 20.11 45.10 -36.45
CA ASP A 407 21.51 45.15 -36.01
C ASP A 407 22.37 46.18 -36.75
N THR A 408 21.91 46.73 -37.88
CA THR A 408 22.53 47.86 -38.61
C THR A 408 21.46 48.87 -39.05
N ASP A 409 21.85 50.08 -39.48
CA ASP A 409 20.94 51.12 -39.99
C ASP A 409 20.58 50.96 -41.48
N ASP A 410 21.24 50.05 -42.20
CA ASP A 410 20.97 49.73 -43.60
C ASP A 410 20.30 48.36 -43.76
N ILE A 411 19.09 48.39 -44.30
CA ILE A 411 18.25 47.23 -44.63
C ILE A 411 18.99 46.16 -45.44
N ASN A 412 19.93 46.54 -46.30
CA ASN A 412 20.67 45.60 -47.16
C ASN A 412 21.78 44.86 -46.42
N THR A 413 22.27 45.41 -45.30
CA THR A 413 23.38 44.83 -44.53
C THR A 413 22.93 44.15 -43.24
N ALA A 414 21.73 44.48 -42.75
CA ALA A 414 21.14 43.90 -41.56
C ALA A 414 21.00 42.37 -41.69
N LYS A 415 21.32 41.66 -40.60
CA LYS A 415 21.16 40.20 -40.50
C LYS A 415 20.15 39.81 -39.44
N HIS A 416 20.13 40.51 -38.31
CA HIS A 416 19.17 40.31 -37.22
C HIS A 416 18.07 41.36 -37.29
N VAL A 417 16.92 40.96 -37.80
CA VAL A 417 15.80 41.86 -38.07
C VAL A 417 14.56 41.41 -37.32
N LEU A 418 14.01 42.27 -36.46
CA LEU A 418 12.62 42.20 -36.04
C LEU A 418 11.80 43.12 -36.95
N ARG A 419 10.94 42.58 -37.80
CA ARG A 419 10.12 43.36 -38.75
C ARG A 419 8.64 43.29 -38.37
N MET A 420 7.93 44.39 -38.50
CA MET A 420 6.51 44.55 -38.21
C MET A 420 5.80 45.24 -39.37
N ASN A 421 4.69 44.70 -39.85
CA ASN A 421 3.88 45.31 -40.90
C ASN A 421 2.39 45.00 -40.69
N LYS A 422 1.52 45.44 -41.62
CA LYS A 422 0.07 45.20 -41.54
C LYS A 422 -0.34 43.72 -41.54
N SER A 423 0.59 42.80 -41.82
CA SER A 423 0.38 41.36 -41.91
C SER A 423 1.01 40.58 -40.75
N GLY A 424 1.80 41.22 -39.87
CA GLY A 424 2.36 40.56 -38.69
C GLY A 424 3.71 41.11 -38.22
N ILE A 425 4.34 40.37 -37.31
CA ILE A 425 5.68 40.61 -36.76
C ILE A 425 6.55 39.37 -36.94
N GLY A 426 7.85 39.52 -37.19
CA GLY A 426 8.75 38.37 -37.25
C GLY A 426 10.20 38.69 -37.01
N PHE A 427 10.95 37.67 -36.62
CA PHE A 427 12.40 37.68 -36.40
C PHE A 427 13.11 36.92 -37.54
N SER A 428 14.05 37.59 -38.20
CA SER A 428 14.97 37.01 -39.19
C SER A 428 16.39 37.08 -38.65
N LYS A 429 17.15 36.00 -38.86
CA LYS A 429 18.62 35.96 -38.66
C LYS A 429 19.40 36.03 -39.97
N THR A 430 18.70 36.21 -41.08
CA THR A 430 19.26 36.19 -42.44
C THR A 430 18.99 37.50 -43.20
N GLY A 431 18.62 38.55 -42.46
CA GLY A 431 18.38 39.89 -42.98
C GLY A 431 16.94 40.21 -43.33
N TRP A 432 16.71 41.44 -43.83
CA TRP A 432 15.38 42.04 -44.03
C TRP A 432 14.48 41.26 -44.99
N ASN A 433 15.06 40.74 -46.07
CA ASN A 433 14.39 39.86 -47.04
C ASN A 433 14.64 38.37 -46.78
N GLY A 434 15.20 38.04 -45.62
CA GLY A 434 15.53 36.68 -45.20
C GLY A 434 14.31 35.86 -44.72
N LYS A 435 14.57 34.61 -44.31
CA LYS A 435 13.52 33.75 -43.74
C LYS A 435 13.19 34.17 -42.31
N TYR A 436 11.91 34.40 -42.04
CA TYR A 436 11.38 34.70 -40.72
C TYR A 436 10.85 33.42 -40.06
N LEU A 437 11.76 32.68 -39.43
CA LEU A 437 11.49 31.37 -38.82
C LEU A 437 10.76 31.46 -37.48
N THR A 438 10.70 32.67 -36.89
CA THR A 438 9.88 32.97 -35.73
C THR A 438 9.02 34.20 -36.05
N ALA A 439 7.72 34.03 -36.25
CA ALA A 439 6.83 35.10 -36.68
C ALA A 439 5.42 34.92 -36.12
N TRP A 440 4.72 36.04 -35.92
CA TRP A 440 3.32 36.09 -35.58
C TRP A 440 2.57 36.86 -36.68
N THR A 441 1.71 36.19 -37.43
CA THR A 441 0.86 36.83 -38.44
C THR A 441 -0.35 37.50 -37.78
N ILE A 442 -0.89 38.54 -38.43
CA ILE A 442 -2.08 39.27 -37.93
C ILE A 442 -3.32 38.36 -37.82
N ASP A 443 -3.34 37.31 -38.63
CA ASP A 443 -4.31 36.22 -38.67
C ASP A 443 -4.11 35.18 -37.53
N GLY A 444 -3.20 35.46 -36.59
CA GLY A 444 -3.06 34.72 -35.34
C GLY A 444 -2.13 33.50 -35.41
N VAL A 445 -1.44 33.27 -36.53
CA VAL A 445 -0.53 32.14 -36.69
C VAL A 445 0.83 32.50 -36.09
N PHE A 446 1.25 31.74 -35.08
CA PHE A 446 2.60 31.81 -34.53
C PHE A 446 3.45 30.70 -35.16
N ASN A 447 4.37 31.09 -36.05
CA ASN A 447 5.34 30.20 -36.68
C ASN A 447 6.64 30.23 -35.87
N ALA A 448 7.13 29.09 -35.40
CA ALA A 448 8.39 28.99 -34.66
C ALA A 448 9.04 27.62 -34.88
N ASP A 449 10.29 27.59 -35.35
CA ASP A 449 11.05 26.34 -35.52
C ASP A 449 11.34 25.62 -34.18
N PHE A 450 11.47 26.35 -33.06
CA PHE A 450 11.65 25.81 -31.71
C PHE A 450 11.01 26.71 -30.64
N ILE A 451 10.22 26.14 -29.72
CA ILE A 451 9.72 26.81 -28.52
C ILE A 451 10.47 26.21 -27.31
N LYS A 452 11.50 26.91 -26.81
CA LYS A 452 12.28 26.52 -25.61
C LYS A 452 11.88 27.39 -24.42
N ALA A 453 10.75 27.13 -23.73
CA ALA A 453 10.45 27.71 -22.41
C ALA A 453 9.19 27.12 -21.73
N GLY A 454 9.28 26.94 -20.41
CA GLY A 454 8.17 27.03 -19.42
C GLY A 454 6.93 26.14 -19.59
N THR A 455 5.86 26.51 -18.89
CA THR A 455 4.51 25.94 -19.04
C THR A 455 3.75 26.71 -20.11
N LEU A 456 3.21 26.01 -21.11
CA LEU A 456 2.34 26.59 -22.14
C LEU A 456 0.87 26.41 -21.72
N GLU A 457 0.22 27.51 -21.32
CA GLU A 457 -1.21 27.51 -20.99
C GLU A 457 -2.03 27.95 -22.22
N GLY A 458 -2.90 27.05 -22.70
CA GLY A 458 -3.77 27.32 -23.83
C GLY A 458 -5.04 26.46 -23.78
N ILE A 459 -6.15 26.97 -24.31
CA ILE A 459 -7.43 26.24 -24.36
C ILE A 459 -7.30 24.99 -25.25
N LEU A 460 -6.53 25.10 -26.34
CA LEU A 460 -6.29 24.07 -27.34
C LEU A 460 -4.82 24.07 -27.79
N PHE A 461 -4.15 22.93 -27.70
CA PHE A 461 -2.82 22.67 -28.25
C PHE A 461 -2.90 21.54 -29.25
N ARG A 462 -2.62 21.77 -30.54
CA ARG A 462 -2.66 20.71 -31.57
C ARG A 462 -1.33 20.65 -32.30
N THR A 463 -0.74 19.45 -32.38
CA THR A 463 0.42 19.14 -33.22
C THR A 463 0.05 18.09 -34.26
N THR A 464 0.60 18.22 -35.46
CA THR A 464 0.41 17.28 -36.57
C THR A 464 1.78 16.89 -37.12
N PHE A 465 2.05 15.60 -37.24
CA PHE A 465 3.32 15.10 -37.73
C PHE A 465 3.25 14.92 -39.27
N GLU A 466 3.46 15.98 -40.06
CA GLU A 466 3.47 15.99 -41.55
C GLU A 466 2.20 15.51 -42.30
N LYS A 467 2.15 15.81 -43.62
CA LYS A 467 0.98 15.80 -44.54
C LYS A 467 0.20 14.47 -44.71
N SER A 468 0.52 13.45 -43.94
CA SER A 468 -0.21 12.18 -43.91
C SER A 468 -0.15 11.50 -42.55
N ALA A 469 0.18 12.19 -41.45
CA ALA A 469 0.42 11.53 -40.18
C ALA A 469 -0.29 12.15 -38.97
N THR A 470 -0.57 11.21 -38.06
CA THR A 470 -1.20 11.31 -36.76
C THR A 470 -0.88 12.62 -36.02
N GLY A 471 -1.80 13.11 -35.21
CA GLY A 471 -1.60 14.30 -34.40
C GLY A 471 -1.94 14.09 -32.92
N ILE A 472 -1.49 15.01 -32.06
CA ILE A 472 -1.90 15.08 -30.66
C ILE A 472 -2.60 16.42 -30.44
N GLU A 473 -3.75 16.36 -29.77
CA GLU A 473 -4.54 17.52 -29.38
C GLU A 473 -4.73 17.54 -27.86
N ILE A 474 -4.44 18.65 -27.21
CA ILE A 474 -4.68 18.87 -25.79
C ILE A 474 -5.73 19.97 -25.68
N GLU A 475 -6.92 19.65 -25.17
CA GLU A 475 -8.00 20.62 -24.99
C GLU A 475 -8.70 20.41 -23.64
N LYS A 476 -8.82 21.47 -22.82
CA LYS A 476 -9.59 21.46 -21.56
C LYS A 476 -9.32 20.24 -20.67
N GLY A 477 -8.03 19.90 -20.50
CA GLY A 477 -7.59 18.77 -19.67
C GLY A 477 -7.68 17.39 -20.34
N ARG A 478 -8.01 17.30 -21.63
CA ARG A 478 -8.03 16.05 -22.40
C ARG A 478 -6.86 16.01 -23.36
N ILE A 479 -6.26 14.83 -23.54
CA ILE A 479 -5.25 14.58 -24.58
C ILE A 479 -5.86 13.63 -25.61
N SER A 480 -6.07 14.06 -26.85
CA SER A 480 -6.65 13.29 -27.95
C SER A 480 -5.60 12.93 -29.00
N PHE A 481 -5.69 11.72 -29.54
CA PHE A 481 -4.91 11.28 -30.70
C PHE A 481 -5.76 11.44 -31.97
N ILE A 482 -5.24 12.12 -32.99
CA ILE A 482 -5.92 12.39 -34.27
C ILE A 482 -5.39 11.45 -35.35
N GLY A 483 -6.27 10.88 -36.16
CA GLY A 483 -5.97 9.96 -37.25
C GLY A 483 -5.39 10.61 -38.50
N PHE A 484 -5.00 9.76 -39.45
CA PHE A 484 -4.29 10.12 -40.70
C PHE A 484 -4.99 11.15 -41.60
N ASP A 485 -6.31 11.31 -41.46
CA ASP A 485 -7.10 12.31 -42.20
C ASP A 485 -7.12 13.69 -41.51
N SER A 486 -6.40 13.85 -40.40
CA SER A 486 -6.35 15.04 -39.54
C SER A 486 -7.71 15.51 -38.99
N LYS A 487 -8.76 14.69 -39.13
CA LYS A 487 -10.16 15.01 -38.76
C LYS A 487 -10.78 13.96 -37.86
N SER A 488 -10.45 12.69 -38.05
CA SER A 488 -10.91 11.59 -37.24
C SER A 488 -10.12 11.52 -35.94
N ARG A 489 -10.79 11.32 -34.81
CA ARG A 489 -10.11 11.03 -33.54
C ARG A 489 -9.90 9.51 -33.42
N ILE A 490 -8.75 9.11 -32.93
CA ILE A 490 -8.43 7.71 -32.61
C ILE A 490 -8.89 7.40 -31.19
N GLY A 491 -8.58 8.29 -30.24
CA GLY A 491 -8.97 8.16 -28.84
C GLY A 491 -8.53 9.37 -28.01
N ARG A 492 -8.79 9.34 -26.70
CA ARG A 492 -8.41 10.38 -25.74
C ARG A 492 -8.03 9.83 -24.36
N LEU A 493 -7.16 10.55 -23.67
CA LEU A 493 -6.89 10.47 -22.25
C LEU A 493 -7.66 11.58 -21.55
N THR A 494 -8.43 11.26 -20.51
CA THR A 494 -9.21 12.23 -19.73
C THR A 494 -9.02 11.94 -18.24
N PRO A 495 -8.84 12.97 -17.39
CA PRO A 495 -8.95 12.81 -15.95
C PRO A 495 -10.28 12.15 -15.59
N SER A 496 -10.24 11.25 -14.63
CA SER A 496 -11.39 10.45 -14.23
C SER A 496 -11.40 10.32 -12.73
N SER A 497 -12.57 10.46 -12.13
CA SER A 497 -12.79 10.20 -10.72
C SER A 497 -13.56 8.88 -10.61
N ALA A 498 -12.91 7.84 -10.07
CA ALA A 498 -13.60 6.64 -9.61
C ALA A 498 -14.07 6.86 -8.16
N LYS A 499 -14.93 5.97 -7.64
CA LYS A 499 -15.42 6.05 -6.25
C LYS A 499 -14.30 6.02 -5.19
N GLU A 500 -13.09 5.60 -5.57
CA GLU A 500 -11.93 5.41 -4.67
C GLU A 500 -10.69 6.24 -5.05
N GLY A 501 -10.79 7.24 -5.93
CA GLY A 501 -9.67 8.13 -6.22
C GLY A 501 -9.69 8.83 -7.59
N GLU A 502 -8.70 9.70 -7.80
CA GLU A 502 -8.44 10.38 -9.07
C GLU A 502 -7.50 9.54 -9.96
N GLY A 503 -7.80 9.44 -11.25
CA GLY A 503 -7.03 8.65 -12.21
C GLY A 503 -7.18 9.15 -13.66
N ILE A 504 -6.64 8.39 -14.62
CA ILE A 504 -6.69 8.72 -16.05
C ILE A 504 -7.51 7.66 -16.78
N SER A 505 -8.54 8.06 -17.52
CA SER A 505 -9.31 7.19 -18.41
C SER A 505 -8.83 7.31 -19.84
N ILE A 506 -8.66 6.15 -20.50
CA ILE A 506 -8.38 6.03 -21.93
C ILE A 506 -9.70 5.70 -22.64
N THR A 507 -10.08 6.47 -23.65
CA THR A 507 -11.28 6.24 -24.48
C THR A 507 -10.87 6.09 -25.94
N LEU A 508 -11.31 5.03 -26.61
CA LEU A 508 -11.14 4.84 -28.06
C LEU A 508 -12.42 5.27 -28.79
N ASP A 509 -12.27 5.93 -29.94
CA ASP A 509 -13.40 6.24 -30.81
C ASP A 509 -13.84 4.97 -31.58
N LYS A 510 -15.12 4.93 -31.99
CA LYS A 510 -15.73 3.74 -32.62
C LYS A 510 -14.94 3.29 -33.86
N GLY A 511 -14.63 1.99 -33.93
CA GLY A 511 -13.92 1.38 -35.07
C GLY A 511 -12.41 1.59 -35.04
N LYS A 512 -11.84 1.97 -33.88
CA LYS A 512 -10.40 2.09 -33.64
C LYS A 512 -9.94 0.99 -32.69
N TYR A 513 -8.65 0.63 -32.75
CA TYR A 513 -8.03 -0.37 -31.88
C TYR A 513 -6.91 0.25 -31.05
N LEU A 514 -6.48 -0.45 -30.00
CA LEU A 514 -5.29 -0.13 -29.21
C LEU A 514 -4.47 -1.40 -29.04
N SER A 515 -3.24 -1.42 -29.52
CA SER A 515 -2.34 -2.57 -29.44
C SER A 515 -1.05 -2.23 -28.68
N PHE A 516 -0.53 -3.22 -27.96
CA PHE A 516 0.73 -3.13 -27.24
C PHE A 516 1.69 -4.19 -27.76
N HIS A 517 2.89 -3.78 -28.16
CA HIS A 517 3.90 -4.66 -28.72
C HIS A 517 5.13 -4.72 -27.80
N ASP A 518 5.87 -5.82 -27.83
CA ASP A 518 7.18 -5.89 -27.19
C ASP A 518 8.24 -5.09 -27.99
N GLY A 519 9.47 -5.05 -27.47
CA GLY A 519 10.59 -4.35 -28.12
C GLY A 519 11.01 -4.91 -29.48
N GLU A 520 10.54 -6.12 -29.83
CA GLU A 520 10.78 -6.78 -31.12
C GLU A 520 9.60 -6.60 -32.09
N GLY A 521 8.50 -5.98 -31.64
CA GLY A 521 7.30 -5.73 -32.44
C GLY A 521 6.22 -6.82 -32.33
N THR A 522 6.39 -7.82 -31.46
CA THR A 522 5.37 -8.85 -31.22
C THR A 522 4.19 -8.28 -30.45
N LEU A 523 2.97 -8.50 -30.94
CA LEU A 523 1.75 -8.09 -30.27
C LEU A 523 1.58 -8.85 -28.94
N ILE A 524 1.39 -8.13 -27.83
CA ILE A 524 1.21 -8.68 -26.47
C ILE A 524 -0.28 -8.68 -26.08
N PHE A 525 -0.97 -7.55 -26.24
CA PHE A 525 -2.42 -7.46 -26.07
C PHE A 525 -3.02 -6.33 -26.92
N GLU A 526 -4.32 -6.45 -27.20
CA GLU A 526 -5.06 -5.55 -28.09
C GLU A 526 -6.49 -5.35 -27.61
N ILE A 527 -6.98 -4.11 -27.63
CA ILE A 527 -8.42 -3.81 -27.66
C ILE A 527 -8.83 -3.72 -29.14
N PRO A 528 -9.54 -4.72 -29.68
CA PRO A 528 -9.84 -4.79 -31.11
C PRO A 528 -10.93 -3.79 -31.52
N VAL A 529 -11.01 -3.49 -32.82
CA VAL A 529 -11.96 -2.52 -33.41
C VAL A 529 -13.44 -2.83 -33.15
N ASN A 530 -13.77 -4.09 -32.87
CA ASN A 530 -15.13 -4.56 -32.58
C ASN A 530 -15.48 -4.50 -31.08
N SER A 531 -14.55 -4.10 -30.21
CA SER A 531 -14.81 -3.85 -28.79
C SER A 531 -15.78 -2.67 -28.66
N THR A 532 -16.90 -2.87 -27.95
CA THR A 532 -17.93 -1.84 -27.74
C THR A 532 -18.36 -1.80 -26.28
N GLN A 533 -19.04 -0.73 -25.85
CA GLN A 533 -19.59 -0.65 -24.49
C GLN A 533 -20.52 -1.83 -24.13
N LYS A 534 -21.21 -2.40 -25.12
CA LYS A 534 -22.13 -3.54 -24.93
C LYS A 534 -21.45 -4.90 -25.06
N SER A 535 -20.25 -4.95 -25.64
CA SER A 535 -19.47 -6.16 -25.85
C SER A 535 -17.98 -5.79 -25.79
N PRO A 536 -17.46 -5.43 -24.61
CA PRO A 536 -16.06 -5.09 -24.45
C PRO A 536 -15.19 -6.32 -24.72
N ALA A 537 -14.11 -6.13 -25.46
CA ALA A 537 -13.17 -7.19 -25.81
C ALA A 537 -11.72 -6.74 -25.53
N LEU A 538 -10.92 -7.69 -25.06
CA LEU A 538 -9.47 -7.59 -24.88
C LEU A 538 -8.86 -8.90 -25.37
N ASN A 539 -7.98 -8.81 -26.36
CA ASN A 539 -7.22 -9.92 -26.89
C ASN A 539 -5.85 -9.94 -26.21
N THR A 540 -5.39 -11.11 -25.76
CA THR A 540 -4.05 -11.31 -25.19
C THR A 540 -3.31 -12.37 -25.98
N PHE A 541 -2.02 -12.16 -26.26
CA PHE A 541 -1.20 -13.02 -27.11
C PHE A 541 0.01 -13.54 -26.34
N GLY A 542 0.39 -14.80 -26.53
CA GLY A 542 1.49 -15.43 -25.80
C GLY A 542 1.12 -15.97 -24.40
N LYS A 543 2.13 -16.18 -23.55
CA LYS A 543 1.96 -16.75 -22.20
C LYS A 543 1.70 -15.64 -21.18
N HIS A 544 0.58 -15.77 -20.44
CA HIS A 544 0.17 -14.83 -19.39
C HIS A 544 0.14 -15.53 -18.03
N THR A 545 0.53 -14.84 -16.96
CA THR A 545 0.49 -15.36 -15.58
C THR A 545 -0.25 -14.37 -14.68
N HIS A 546 -1.29 -14.82 -13.98
CA HIS A 546 -2.00 -14.04 -12.96
C HIS A 546 -1.58 -14.48 -11.56
N LYS A 547 -1.16 -13.55 -10.71
CA LYS A 547 -0.83 -13.81 -9.30
C LYS A 547 -1.87 -13.10 -8.42
N GLY A 548 -2.69 -13.87 -7.71
CA GLY A 548 -3.82 -13.37 -6.92
C GLY A 548 -5.15 -13.97 -7.37
N GLU A 549 -6.27 -13.40 -6.92
CA GLU A 549 -7.62 -13.83 -7.30
C GLU A 549 -8.05 -13.20 -8.63
N LEU A 550 -8.70 -13.98 -9.51
CA LEU A 550 -9.24 -13.53 -10.79
C LEU A 550 -10.77 -13.71 -10.76
N HIS A 551 -11.51 -12.62 -10.67
CA HIS A 551 -12.98 -12.63 -10.72
C HIS A 551 -13.44 -12.45 -12.16
N VAL A 552 -14.20 -13.43 -12.67
CA VAL A 552 -14.74 -13.43 -14.04
C VAL A 552 -16.19 -13.92 -14.00
N ASP A 553 -17.11 -13.18 -14.63
CA ASP A 553 -18.53 -13.57 -14.70
C ASP A 553 -18.71 -14.91 -15.44
N ARG A 554 -17.98 -15.06 -16.55
CA ARG A 554 -17.89 -16.28 -17.36
C ARG A 554 -16.50 -16.36 -17.97
N LEU A 555 -15.83 -17.49 -17.83
CA LEU A 555 -14.55 -17.77 -18.52
C LEU A 555 -14.84 -18.76 -19.64
N PHE A 556 -14.25 -18.62 -20.83
CA PHE A 556 -14.38 -19.62 -21.89
C PHE A 556 -12.99 -20.10 -22.32
N VAL A 557 -12.76 -21.41 -22.34
CA VAL A 557 -11.50 -22.01 -22.79
C VAL A 557 -11.79 -22.89 -24.00
N GLY A 558 -11.19 -22.56 -25.16
CA GLY A 558 -11.45 -23.27 -26.41
C GLY A 558 -12.90 -23.17 -26.91
N GLY A 559 -13.58 -22.05 -26.64
CA GLY A 559 -14.98 -21.83 -27.02
C GLY A 559 -16.02 -22.49 -26.11
N LYS A 560 -15.61 -23.11 -24.99
CA LYS A 560 -16.50 -23.72 -23.98
C LYS A 560 -16.46 -22.94 -22.68
N GLU A 561 -17.62 -22.70 -22.07
CA GLU A 561 -17.74 -21.98 -20.80
C GLU A 561 -17.16 -22.81 -19.65
N VAL A 562 -16.20 -22.23 -18.94
CA VAL A 562 -15.70 -22.63 -17.63
C VAL A 562 -16.66 -22.04 -16.60
N VAL A 563 -17.57 -22.88 -16.13
CA VAL A 563 -18.54 -22.53 -15.10
C VAL A 563 -17.88 -22.73 -13.72
N PRO A 564 -17.91 -21.72 -12.81
CA PRO A 564 -17.42 -21.87 -11.45
C PRO A 564 -18.14 -23.05 -10.76
N GLY A 565 -17.39 -24.07 -10.34
CA GLY A 565 -17.92 -25.35 -9.86
C GLY A 565 -17.43 -26.59 -10.61
N GLN A 566 -16.62 -26.43 -11.67
CA GLN A 566 -15.86 -27.56 -12.26
C GLN A 566 -14.49 -27.82 -11.59
N GLY A 567 -14.23 -27.18 -10.44
CA GLY A 567 -13.17 -27.58 -9.50
C GLY A 567 -13.76 -28.41 -8.36
N SER A 568 -13.13 -29.52 -8.03
CA SER A 568 -13.49 -30.51 -6.99
C SER A 568 -14.16 -29.91 -5.75
N GLY A 569 -15.45 -30.18 -5.55
CA GLY A 569 -16.16 -29.75 -4.34
C GLY A 569 -17.66 -29.72 -4.47
N GLY A 570 -18.29 -30.82 -4.94
CA GLY A 570 -19.73 -31.01 -4.83
C GLY A 570 -20.11 -31.25 -3.36
N GLY A 571 -20.16 -30.18 -2.57
CA GLY A 571 -20.49 -30.23 -1.15
C GLY A 571 -21.86 -29.63 -0.88
N GLY A 572 -22.91 -30.44 -1.01
CA GLY A 572 -24.01 -30.32 -0.05
C GLY A 572 -23.41 -30.63 1.32
N GLY A 573 -23.49 -29.68 2.27
CA GLY A 573 -22.70 -29.67 3.50
C GLY A 573 -22.47 -31.07 4.09
N THR A 574 -21.22 -31.54 4.06
CA THR A 574 -20.85 -32.86 4.58
C THR A 574 -21.17 -32.92 6.07
N PRO A 575 -21.96 -33.90 6.54
CA PRO A 575 -22.22 -34.10 7.96
C PRO A 575 -20.90 -34.21 8.73
N PRO A 576 -20.74 -33.55 9.90
CA PRO A 576 -19.49 -33.49 10.65
C PRO A 576 -18.95 -34.85 11.13
N GLY A 577 -19.71 -35.94 10.98
CA GLY A 577 -19.29 -37.32 11.27
C GLY A 577 -18.67 -38.08 10.09
N LEU A 578 -18.54 -37.48 8.90
CA LEU A 578 -17.94 -38.08 7.72
C LEU A 578 -16.56 -37.47 7.46
N THR A 579 -15.53 -38.27 7.70
CA THR A 579 -14.14 -37.79 7.84
C THR A 579 -13.26 -38.19 6.67
N THR A 580 -13.46 -39.39 6.11
CA THR A 580 -12.64 -39.90 5.01
C THR A 580 -13.14 -39.41 3.65
N GLU A 581 -12.27 -39.42 2.65
CA GLU A 581 -12.64 -39.03 1.28
C GLU A 581 -13.68 -39.98 0.68
N GLN A 582 -13.56 -41.28 0.95
CA GLN A 582 -14.57 -42.28 0.58
C GLN A 582 -15.93 -42.01 1.23
N GLU A 583 -15.96 -41.63 2.51
CA GLU A 583 -17.20 -41.24 3.21
C GLU A 583 -17.83 -39.97 2.62
N LYS A 584 -17.01 -38.97 2.26
CA LYS A 584 -17.44 -37.74 1.60
C LYS A 584 -18.00 -38.00 0.20
N ASN A 585 -17.33 -38.87 -0.56
CA ASN A 585 -17.77 -39.28 -1.89
C ASN A 585 -19.10 -40.05 -1.83
N ALA A 586 -19.20 -41.01 -0.89
CA ALA A 586 -20.42 -41.76 -0.65
C ALA A 586 -21.59 -40.83 -0.25
N TRP A 587 -21.33 -39.79 0.55
CA TRP A 587 -22.32 -38.79 0.91
C TRP A 587 -22.78 -37.92 -0.28
N ALA A 588 -21.85 -37.52 -1.15
CA ALA A 588 -22.19 -36.77 -2.36
C ALA A 588 -23.13 -37.58 -3.27
N ILE A 589 -22.81 -38.85 -3.49
CA ILE A 589 -23.64 -39.80 -4.25
C ILE A 589 -24.99 -40.02 -3.57
N TRP A 590 -24.97 -40.29 -2.26
CA TRP A 590 -26.16 -40.49 -1.44
C TRP A 590 -27.13 -39.33 -1.54
N SER A 591 -26.62 -38.12 -1.35
CA SER A 591 -27.40 -36.88 -1.41
C SER A 591 -27.94 -36.63 -2.83
N TYR A 592 -27.14 -36.87 -3.86
CA TYR A 592 -27.54 -36.69 -5.25
C TYR A 592 -28.77 -37.54 -5.62
N PHE A 593 -28.76 -38.83 -5.27
CA PHE A 593 -29.86 -39.75 -5.63
C PHE A 593 -31.05 -39.65 -4.68
N LYS A 594 -30.81 -39.42 -3.38
CA LYS A 594 -31.89 -39.24 -2.39
C LYS A 594 -32.74 -38.02 -2.71
N THR A 595 -32.14 -36.90 -3.14
CA THR A 595 -32.88 -35.71 -3.60
C THR A 595 -33.68 -35.93 -4.88
N ARG A 596 -33.38 -37.00 -5.63
CA ARG A 596 -34.09 -37.41 -6.87
C ARG A 596 -35.07 -38.56 -6.64
N GLY A 597 -35.42 -38.83 -5.38
CA GLY A 597 -36.48 -39.77 -5.00
C GLY A 597 -36.06 -41.24 -4.97
N TRP A 598 -34.76 -41.55 -5.08
CA TRP A 598 -34.29 -42.92 -4.89
C TRP A 598 -34.40 -43.31 -3.41
N THR A 599 -34.77 -44.56 -3.16
CA THR A 599 -34.81 -45.12 -1.80
C THR A 599 -33.40 -45.30 -1.26
N GLU A 600 -33.20 -45.05 0.03
CA GLU A 600 -31.91 -45.18 0.73
C GLU A 600 -31.28 -46.57 0.52
N GLN A 601 -32.10 -47.62 0.46
CA GLN A 601 -31.64 -48.99 0.22
C GLN A 601 -31.14 -49.23 -1.20
N SER A 602 -31.80 -48.65 -2.21
CA SER A 602 -31.33 -48.73 -3.61
C SER A 602 -29.98 -48.01 -3.78
N ILE A 603 -29.83 -46.85 -3.14
CA ILE A 603 -28.58 -46.09 -3.17
C ILE A 603 -27.47 -46.83 -2.43
N ALA A 604 -27.76 -47.39 -1.25
CA ALA A 604 -26.81 -48.23 -0.51
C ALA A 604 -26.36 -49.46 -1.31
N GLY A 605 -27.30 -50.14 -1.99
CA GLY A 605 -27.00 -51.27 -2.87
C GLY A 605 -26.03 -50.90 -3.99
N MET A 606 -26.20 -49.73 -4.60
CA MET A 606 -25.29 -49.18 -5.60
C MET A 606 -23.93 -48.80 -5.01
N LEU A 607 -23.88 -48.13 -3.85
CA LEU A 607 -22.62 -47.77 -3.17
C LEU A 607 -21.80 -49.00 -2.78
N GLY A 608 -22.45 -50.09 -2.36
CA GLY A 608 -21.78 -51.37 -2.08
C GLY A 608 -21.09 -51.95 -3.32
N ASN A 609 -21.68 -51.77 -4.51
CA ASN A 609 -21.05 -52.15 -5.77
C ASN A 609 -19.90 -51.20 -6.13
N MET A 610 -20.12 -49.89 -6.08
CA MET A 610 -19.09 -48.88 -6.36
C MET A 610 -17.86 -49.03 -5.45
N GLN A 611 -18.04 -49.46 -4.20
CA GLN A 611 -16.90 -49.71 -3.31
C GLN A 611 -16.02 -50.86 -3.80
N SER A 612 -16.61 -51.94 -4.30
CA SER A 612 -15.85 -53.04 -4.91
C SER A 612 -15.25 -52.68 -6.26
N GLU A 613 -15.91 -51.84 -7.05
CA GLU A 613 -15.41 -51.43 -8.38
C GLU A 613 -14.27 -50.41 -8.30
N SER A 614 -14.42 -49.38 -7.48
CA SER A 614 -13.57 -48.17 -7.53
C SER A 614 -13.11 -47.67 -6.17
N GLY A 615 -13.55 -48.29 -5.08
CA GLY A 615 -13.42 -47.70 -3.75
C GLY A 615 -14.24 -46.40 -3.59
N ILE A 616 -15.28 -46.19 -4.43
CA ILE A 616 -16.08 -44.95 -4.49
C ILE A 616 -15.22 -43.74 -4.89
N VAL A 617 -14.39 -43.93 -5.91
CA VAL A 617 -13.54 -42.90 -6.50
C VAL A 617 -13.96 -42.70 -7.95
N ALA A 618 -14.32 -41.46 -8.32
CA ALA A 618 -14.74 -41.16 -9.68
C ALA A 618 -13.57 -41.04 -10.66
N ASP A 619 -12.40 -40.59 -10.20
CA ASP A 619 -11.21 -40.45 -11.04
C ASP A 619 -10.26 -41.63 -10.89
N ILE A 620 -10.70 -42.83 -11.31
CA ILE A 620 -9.89 -44.04 -11.22
C ILE A 620 -10.06 -44.92 -12.47
N ASP A 621 -8.93 -45.29 -13.08
CA ASP A 621 -8.85 -46.31 -14.12
C ASP A 621 -8.86 -47.71 -13.48
N GLU A 622 -9.27 -48.72 -14.24
CA GLU A 622 -9.34 -50.11 -13.76
C GLU A 622 -7.98 -50.61 -13.21
N LEU A 623 -7.99 -51.09 -11.97
CA LEU A 623 -6.82 -51.66 -11.31
C LEU A 623 -6.38 -52.93 -12.05
N GLY A 624 -5.25 -52.86 -12.76
CA GLY A 624 -4.72 -53.95 -13.59
C GLY A 624 -4.64 -53.63 -15.09
N GLY A 625 -4.96 -52.41 -15.51
CA GLY A 625 -4.80 -51.96 -16.91
C GLY A 625 -5.95 -52.37 -17.83
N GLY A 626 -7.10 -52.72 -17.26
CA GLY A 626 -8.31 -52.98 -18.03
C GLY A 626 -8.97 -51.69 -18.57
N GLY A 627 -10.04 -51.86 -19.33
CA GLY A 627 -10.71 -50.78 -20.08
C GLY A 627 -11.75 -49.98 -19.30
N GLY A 628 -11.96 -50.29 -18.00
CA GLY A 628 -12.94 -49.65 -17.12
C GLY A 628 -12.48 -48.29 -16.56
N TYR A 629 -13.45 -47.44 -16.20
CA TYR A 629 -13.18 -46.16 -15.54
C TYR A 629 -14.34 -45.67 -14.65
N GLY A 630 -14.00 -45.05 -13.52
CA GLY A 630 -14.93 -44.34 -12.65
C GLY A 630 -15.68 -45.22 -11.64
N LEU A 631 -16.73 -44.65 -11.04
CA LEU A 631 -17.47 -45.16 -9.88
C LEU A 631 -17.91 -46.61 -10.04
N VAL A 632 -18.41 -46.97 -11.22
CA VAL A 632 -18.91 -48.31 -11.60
C VAL A 632 -18.06 -48.97 -12.70
N GLN A 633 -16.84 -48.47 -12.92
CA GLN A 633 -15.90 -49.01 -13.92
C GLN A 633 -16.52 -49.20 -15.32
N TRP A 634 -17.11 -48.13 -15.88
CA TRP A 634 -17.73 -48.17 -17.21
C TRP A 634 -16.79 -48.76 -18.26
N THR A 635 -17.20 -49.87 -18.87
CA THR A 635 -16.36 -50.62 -19.81
C THR A 635 -17.04 -50.75 -21.19
N PRO A 636 -16.39 -50.31 -22.28
CA PRO A 636 -15.15 -49.51 -22.30
C PRO A 636 -15.36 -48.10 -21.73
N LYS A 637 -14.30 -47.49 -21.21
CA LYS A 637 -14.24 -46.11 -20.66
C LYS A 637 -14.89 -45.07 -21.57
N SER A 638 -14.82 -45.26 -22.90
CA SER A 638 -15.44 -44.36 -23.89
C SER A 638 -16.95 -44.19 -23.68
N LYS A 639 -17.67 -45.18 -23.14
CA LYS A 639 -19.11 -45.04 -22.84
C LYS A 639 -19.43 -43.89 -21.89
N LEU A 640 -18.57 -43.68 -20.89
CA LEU A 640 -18.68 -42.55 -19.98
C LEU A 640 -18.06 -41.30 -20.61
N VAL A 641 -16.82 -41.42 -21.11
CA VAL A 641 -16.05 -40.28 -21.62
C VAL A 641 -16.79 -39.58 -22.77
N ASP A 642 -17.27 -40.32 -23.77
CA ASP A 642 -17.96 -39.75 -24.92
C ASP A 642 -19.29 -39.13 -24.52
N TRP A 643 -20.03 -39.77 -23.60
CA TRP A 643 -21.30 -39.24 -23.11
C TRP A 643 -21.13 -37.95 -22.32
N CYS A 644 -20.11 -37.89 -21.45
CA CYS A 644 -19.75 -36.71 -20.68
C CYS A 644 -19.23 -35.60 -21.62
N ASN A 645 -18.34 -35.93 -22.55
CA ASN A 645 -17.81 -35.00 -23.54
C ASN A 645 -18.91 -34.38 -24.41
N ALA A 646 -19.88 -35.18 -24.85
CA ALA A 646 -21.03 -34.71 -25.61
C ALA A 646 -21.95 -33.75 -24.83
N ARG A 647 -21.86 -33.74 -23.49
CA ARG A 647 -22.67 -32.90 -22.59
C ARG A 647 -21.86 -31.82 -21.87
N GLY A 648 -20.58 -31.65 -22.22
CA GLY A 648 -19.69 -30.70 -21.56
C GLY A 648 -19.40 -31.03 -20.09
N LEU A 649 -19.61 -32.28 -19.68
CA LEU A 649 -19.39 -32.73 -18.31
C LEU A 649 -17.96 -33.26 -18.16
N ASN A 650 -17.34 -33.02 -17.00
CA ASN A 650 -16.05 -33.61 -16.66
C ASN A 650 -16.26 -35.05 -16.17
N TYR A 651 -15.94 -36.02 -17.02
CA TYR A 651 -16.12 -37.45 -16.76
C TYR A 651 -15.38 -37.96 -15.51
N ARG A 652 -14.39 -37.22 -14.98
CA ARG A 652 -13.63 -37.58 -13.77
C ARG A 652 -14.36 -37.27 -12.46
N THR A 653 -15.50 -36.57 -12.52
CA THR A 653 -16.19 -36.06 -11.33
C THR A 653 -17.34 -36.95 -10.88
N ILE A 654 -17.60 -36.99 -9.56
CA ILE A 654 -18.73 -37.73 -8.98
C ILE A 654 -20.06 -37.23 -9.55
N ASP A 655 -20.22 -35.91 -9.68
CA ASP A 655 -21.46 -35.33 -10.18
C ASP A 655 -21.76 -35.77 -11.62
N ALA A 656 -20.79 -35.67 -12.54
CA ALA A 656 -20.96 -36.12 -13.92
C ALA A 656 -21.29 -37.62 -14.02
N GLN A 657 -20.65 -38.44 -13.18
CA GLN A 657 -20.90 -39.88 -13.15
C GLN A 657 -22.24 -40.23 -12.50
N CYS A 658 -22.70 -39.46 -11.51
CA CYS A 658 -24.07 -39.59 -10.97
C CYS A 658 -25.12 -39.16 -12.00
N GLN A 659 -24.86 -38.08 -12.75
CA GLN A 659 -25.70 -37.68 -13.88
C GLN A 659 -25.75 -38.77 -14.96
N ARG A 660 -24.63 -39.44 -15.23
CA ARG A 660 -24.57 -40.57 -16.16
C ARG A 660 -25.47 -41.72 -15.71
N ILE A 661 -25.38 -42.15 -14.45
CA ILE A 661 -26.21 -43.23 -13.89
C ILE A 661 -27.69 -42.84 -13.88
N GLN A 662 -28.00 -41.60 -13.50
CA GLN A 662 -29.37 -41.07 -13.55
C GLN A 662 -29.92 -41.11 -14.99
N TRP A 663 -29.12 -40.67 -15.97
CA TRP A 663 -29.48 -40.72 -17.38
C TRP A 663 -29.68 -42.16 -17.87
N GLU A 664 -28.81 -43.10 -17.47
CA GLU A 664 -28.97 -44.52 -17.81
C GLU A 664 -30.28 -45.10 -17.25
N MET A 665 -30.63 -44.74 -16.01
CA MET A 665 -31.91 -45.12 -15.42
C MET A 665 -33.11 -44.53 -16.18
N GLU A 666 -33.05 -43.25 -16.53
CA GLU A 666 -34.12 -42.56 -17.27
C GLU A 666 -34.31 -43.06 -18.70
N ASN A 667 -33.24 -43.59 -19.31
CA ASN A 667 -33.22 -44.03 -20.70
C ASN A 667 -33.13 -45.57 -20.84
N GLU A 668 -33.34 -46.30 -19.74
CA GLU A 668 -33.29 -47.78 -19.69
C GLU A 668 -32.00 -48.34 -20.34
N GLN A 669 -30.86 -47.69 -20.07
CA GLN A 669 -29.54 -48.09 -20.55
C GLN A 669 -28.79 -48.88 -19.49
N GLN A 670 -27.81 -49.68 -19.94
CA GLN A 670 -26.90 -50.49 -19.12
C GLN A 670 -27.56 -51.61 -18.30
N TRP A 671 -28.78 -51.45 -17.78
CA TRP A 671 -29.52 -52.42 -16.98
C TRP A 671 -30.21 -53.50 -17.83
N ILE A 672 -30.02 -54.78 -17.50
CA ILE A 672 -30.69 -55.91 -18.14
C ILE A 672 -31.39 -56.74 -17.06
N ALA A 673 -32.72 -56.78 -17.08
CA ALA A 673 -33.51 -57.56 -16.13
C ALA A 673 -33.26 -59.07 -16.32
N THR A 674 -32.98 -59.77 -15.23
CA THR A 674 -32.77 -61.23 -15.21
C THR A 674 -33.94 -61.95 -14.53
N ASN A 675 -34.00 -63.27 -14.65
CA ASN A 675 -35.04 -64.08 -13.98
C ASN A 675 -35.03 -63.91 -12.45
N SER A 676 -33.85 -63.68 -11.86
CA SER A 676 -33.70 -63.47 -10.40
C SER A 676 -34.15 -62.08 -9.97
N TYR A 677 -34.05 -61.07 -10.84
CA TYR A 677 -34.43 -59.68 -10.58
C TYR A 677 -35.19 -59.09 -11.78
N PRO A 678 -36.47 -59.49 -12.01
CA PRO A 678 -37.19 -59.19 -13.24
C PRO A 678 -37.88 -57.82 -13.19
N TYR A 679 -37.10 -56.74 -13.05
CA TYR A 679 -37.62 -55.37 -13.00
C TYR A 679 -36.66 -54.38 -13.65
N SER A 680 -37.20 -53.25 -14.11
CA SER A 680 -36.44 -52.20 -14.80
C SER A 680 -35.53 -51.40 -13.87
N PHE A 681 -34.59 -50.63 -14.44
CA PHE A 681 -33.71 -49.78 -13.65
C PHE A 681 -34.49 -48.72 -12.86
N LYS A 682 -35.54 -48.16 -13.47
CA LYS A 682 -36.43 -47.23 -12.77
C LYS A 682 -37.16 -47.89 -11.58
N ALA A 683 -37.60 -49.14 -11.75
CA ALA A 683 -38.23 -49.90 -10.66
C ALA A 683 -37.24 -50.25 -9.53
N PHE A 684 -35.96 -50.44 -9.84
CA PHE A 684 -34.89 -50.66 -8.85
C PHE A 684 -34.76 -49.50 -7.85
N THR A 685 -34.91 -48.24 -8.30
CA THR A 685 -34.78 -47.03 -7.44
C THR A 685 -35.75 -47.01 -6.25
N ASN A 686 -36.82 -47.82 -6.30
CA ASN A 686 -37.87 -47.89 -5.28
C ASN A 686 -37.77 -49.13 -4.37
N LYS A 687 -36.74 -49.98 -4.53
CA LYS A 687 -36.57 -51.22 -3.78
C LYS A 687 -36.07 -50.97 -2.35
N LYS A 688 -36.62 -51.72 -1.39
CA LYS A 688 -36.43 -51.46 0.06
C LYS A 688 -35.61 -52.53 0.79
N ASN A 689 -35.15 -53.58 0.11
CA ASN A 689 -34.30 -54.61 0.71
C ASN A 689 -32.84 -54.38 0.27
N ILE A 690 -31.94 -54.11 1.21
CA ILE A 690 -30.55 -53.69 0.94
C ILE A 690 -29.77 -54.79 0.22
N SER A 691 -29.87 -56.04 0.71
CA SER A 691 -29.19 -57.18 0.09
C SER A 691 -29.75 -57.47 -1.30
N GLU A 692 -31.08 -57.40 -1.48
CA GLU A 692 -31.71 -57.49 -2.81
C GLU A 692 -31.16 -56.40 -3.74
N CYS A 693 -31.07 -55.15 -3.29
CA CYS A 693 -30.56 -54.05 -4.10
C CYS A 693 -29.09 -54.27 -4.52
N ALA A 694 -28.23 -54.70 -3.60
CA ALA A 694 -26.83 -54.98 -3.91
C ALA A 694 -26.69 -56.11 -4.94
N TYR A 695 -27.46 -57.20 -4.78
CA TYR A 695 -27.44 -58.34 -5.70
C TYR A 695 -28.10 -58.04 -7.04
N ALA A 696 -29.17 -57.25 -7.06
CA ALA A 696 -29.82 -56.79 -8.28
C ALA A 696 -28.88 -55.89 -9.08
N PHE A 697 -28.14 -54.99 -8.43
CA PHE A 697 -27.20 -54.11 -9.11
C PHE A 697 -26.02 -54.88 -9.73
N ILE A 698 -25.38 -55.81 -8.99
CA ILE A 698 -24.33 -56.66 -9.59
C ILE A 698 -24.88 -57.55 -10.72
N THR A 699 -26.08 -58.10 -10.58
CA THR A 699 -26.65 -59.05 -11.55
C THR A 699 -27.19 -58.36 -12.79
N ASN A 700 -27.85 -57.22 -12.64
CA ASN A 700 -28.56 -56.56 -13.74
C ASN A 700 -27.80 -55.35 -14.30
N TYR A 701 -26.90 -54.69 -13.56
CA TYR A 701 -26.12 -53.53 -14.04
C TYR A 701 -24.67 -53.90 -14.36
N GLU A 702 -23.93 -54.46 -13.39
CA GLU A 702 -22.49 -54.77 -13.55
C GLU A 702 -22.25 -55.99 -14.45
N ARG A 703 -22.98 -57.09 -14.22
CA ARG A 703 -22.85 -58.38 -14.92
C ARG A 703 -21.38 -58.85 -15.03
N PRO A 704 -20.64 -58.98 -13.91
CA PRO A 704 -19.26 -59.43 -13.95
C PRO A 704 -19.16 -60.91 -14.33
N LEU A 705 -17.98 -61.33 -14.79
CA LEU A 705 -17.67 -62.74 -15.08
C LEU A 705 -17.88 -63.66 -13.86
N ASN A 706 -17.57 -63.16 -12.67
CA ASN A 706 -17.86 -63.84 -11.40
C ASN A 706 -19.01 -63.13 -10.67
N PRO A 707 -20.25 -63.63 -10.76
CA PRO A 707 -21.41 -63.02 -10.11
C PRO A 707 -21.45 -63.26 -8.59
N ASN A 708 -20.67 -64.21 -8.05
CA ASN A 708 -20.70 -64.55 -6.63
C ASN A 708 -19.78 -63.64 -5.80
N GLN A 709 -20.23 -62.42 -5.52
CA GLN A 709 -19.49 -61.42 -4.73
C GLN A 709 -20.31 -60.94 -3.53
N PRO A 710 -20.46 -61.78 -2.48
CA PRO A 710 -21.32 -61.45 -1.33
C PRO A 710 -20.86 -60.22 -0.54
N ILE A 711 -19.58 -59.84 -0.65
CA ILE A 711 -19.02 -58.65 0.02
C ILE A 711 -19.76 -57.36 -0.33
N ARG A 712 -20.33 -57.25 -1.54
CA ARG A 712 -21.07 -56.07 -2.00
C ARG A 712 -22.37 -55.85 -1.23
N ALA A 713 -23.03 -56.93 -0.80
CA ALA A 713 -24.19 -56.85 0.08
C ALA A 713 -23.80 -56.39 1.49
N THR A 714 -22.67 -56.87 2.02
CA THR A 714 -22.10 -56.40 3.30
C THR A 714 -21.73 -54.92 3.25
N GLN A 715 -21.07 -54.48 2.17
CA GLN A 715 -20.71 -53.08 1.94
C GLN A 715 -21.94 -52.17 1.78
N ALA A 716 -22.97 -52.64 1.08
CA ALA A 716 -24.24 -51.92 0.98
C ALA A 716 -24.89 -51.74 2.37
N GLN A 717 -24.90 -52.78 3.21
CA GLN A 717 -25.40 -52.68 4.58
C GLN A 717 -24.60 -51.65 5.39
N TYR A 718 -23.26 -51.66 5.27
CA TYR A 718 -22.41 -50.66 5.91
C TYR A 718 -22.77 -49.21 5.51
N TRP A 719 -22.88 -48.92 4.21
CA TRP A 719 -23.22 -47.57 3.75
C TRP A 719 -24.62 -47.14 4.14
N TYR A 720 -25.58 -48.06 4.14
CA TYR A 720 -26.91 -47.78 4.65
C TYR A 720 -26.85 -47.37 6.12
N ASP A 721 -26.18 -48.16 6.97
CA ASP A 721 -26.08 -47.89 8.40
C ASP A 721 -25.29 -46.61 8.70
N LYS A 722 -24.27 -46.31 7.90
CA LYS A 722 -23.43 -45.11 8.03
C LYS A 722 -24.13 -43.82 7.62
N LEU A 723 -24.95 -43.85 6.56
CA LEU A 723 -25.49 -42.64 5.93
C LEU A 723 -26.97 -42.39 6.24
N ARG A 724 -27.74 -43.42 6.61
CA ARG A 724 -29.16 -43.26 6.97
C ARG A 724 -29.32 -42.31 8.14
N GLY A 725 -30.32 -41.42 8.05
CA GLY A 725 -30.62 -40.45 9.10
C GLY A 725 -29.61 -39.30 9.24
N LEU A 726 -28.47 -39.32 8.54
CA LEU A 726 -27.63 -38.12 8.44
C LEU A 726 -28.37 -37.04 7.66
N THR A 727 -28.25 -35.81 8.14
CA THR A 727 -28.78 -34.62 7.49
C THR A 727 -27.63 -33.63 7.29
N GLY A 728 -27.42 -33.21 6.05
CA GLY A 728 -26.81 -31.91 5.79
C GLY A 728 -27.89 -30.84 6.01
N ASP A 729 -27.54 -29.65 6.50
CA ASP A 729 -28.52 -28.61 6.80
C ASP A 729 -29.08 -27.99 5.51
N VAL A 730 -30.09 -28.64 4.90
CA VAL A 730 -30.70 -28.27 3.61
C VAL A 730 -32.16 -27.82 3.70
N SER A 731 -32.76 -27.65 4.90
CA SER A 731 -34.16 -27.22 4.97
C SER A 731 -34.29 -25.70 4.99
N TRP A 732 -34.80 -25.14 3.90
CA TRP A 732 -35.38 -23.81 3.85
C TRP A 732 -36.49 -23.65 4.90
N LYS A 733 -36.53 -22.51 5.57
CA LYS A 733 -37.53 -22.16 6.58
C LYS A 733 -38.08 -20.76 6.33
N ASN A 734 -39.29 -20.53 6.84
CA ASN A 734 -39.91 -19.22 6.77
C ASN A 734 -39.13 -18.19 7.62
N PRO A 735 -38.73 -17.04 7.03
CA PRO A 735 -38.00 -16.00 7.75
C PRO A 735 -38.85 -15.24 8.77
N VAL A 736 -40.18 -15.26 8.66
CA VAL A 736 -41.12 -14.64 9.60
C VAL A 736 -41.80 -15.72 10.43
N ARG A 737 -41.56 -15.71 11.75
CA ARG A 737 -42.09 -16.73 12.69
C ARG A 737 -43.32 -16.28 13.48
N SER A 738 -43.76 -15.04 13.26
CA SER A 738 -45.01 -14.49 13.80
C SER A 738 -46.14 -14.60 12.77
N SER A 739 -47.37 -14.28 13.18
CA SER A 739 -48.48 -14.14 12.21
C SER A 739 -48.18 -13.02 11.20
N TYR A 740 -48.43 -13.30 9.93
CA TYR A 740 -48.29 -12.35 8.83
C TYR A 740 -49.38 -12.59 7.78
N VAL A 741 -49.55 -11.63 6.88
CA VAL A 741 -50.30 -11.74 5.63
C VAL A 741 -49.37 -11.43 4.46
N VAL A 742 -49.56 -12.12 3.34
CA VAL A 742 -48.87 -11.77 2.09
C VAL A 742 -49.60 -10.60 1.47
N THR A 743 -48.95 -9.44 1.39
CA THR A 743 -49.55 -8.23 0.81
C THR A 743 -49.26 -8.09 -0.68
N GLN A 744 -48.19 -8.71 -1.16
CA GLN A 744 -47.84 -8.73 -2.57
C GLN A 744 -47.08 -10.01 -2.92
N GLU A 745 -47.55 -10.72 -3.95
CA GLU A 745 -46.94 -11.97 -4.44
C GLU A 745 -45.84 -11.70 -5.48
N TRP A 746 -45.02 -12.74 -5.74
CA TRP A 746 -43.88 -12.72 -6.66
C TRP A 746 -44.19 -12.26 -8.08
N ASP A 747 -45.30 -12.74 -8.62
CA ASP A 747 -45.77 -12.52 -9.99
C ASP A 747 -46.78 -11.37 -10.11
N ALA A 748 -47.10 -10.71 -8.99
CA ALA A 748 -47.96 -9.53 -8.99
C ALA A 748 -47.28 -8.37 -9.72
N SER A 749 -48.08 -7.48 -10.31
CA SER A 749 -47.57 -6.25 -10.92
C SER A 749 -46.91 -5.39 -9.84
N ASP A 750 -45.70 -4.91 -10.13
CA ASP A 750 -44.99 -4.02 -9.20
C ASP A 750 -45.78 -2.72 -8.98
N TYR A 751 -46.24 -2.52 -7.75
CA TYR A 751 -47.06 -1.37 -7.36
C TYR A 751 -46.26 -0.06 -7.35
N TRP A 752 -44.95 -0.13 -7.09
CA TRP A 752 -44.08 1.06 -7.02
C TRP A 752 -43.85 1.69 -8.40
N SER A 753 -43.78 0.89 -9.46
CA SER A 753 -43.70 1.37 -10.85
C SER A 753 -45.04 1.77 -11.46
N GLY A 754 -46.13 1.83 -10.68
CA GLY A 754 -47.47 2.09 -11.20
C GLY A 754 -47.96 1.01 -12.15
N GLY A 755 -47.51 -0.24 -11.96
CA GLY A 755 -47.85 -1.40 -12.80
C GLY A 755 -47.18 -1.40 -14.18
N SER A 756 -46.26 -0.48 -14.45
CA SER A 756 -45.66 -0.28 -15.78
C SER A 756 -44.32 -1.01 -15.98
N ALA A 757 -43.74 -1.64 -14.95
CA ALA A 757 -42.46 -2.32 -15.03
C ALA A 757 -42.47 -3.73 -14.38
N GLY A 758 -42.98 -4.72 -15.10
CA GLY A 758 -42.70 -6.14 -14.83
C GLY A 758 -43.33 -6.75 -13.56
N ILE A 759 -42.86 -7.95 -13.22
CA ILE A 759 -43.23 -8.72 -12.03
C ILE A 759 -42.55 -8.15 -10.78
N HIS A 760 -43.21 -8.22 -9.64
CA HIS A 760 -42.74 -7.73 -8.34
C HIS A 760 -41.33 -8.22 -7.97
N GLY A 761 -41.02 -9.49 -8.25
CA GLY A 761 -39.67 -10.01 -8.07
C GLY A 761 -39.29 -10.28 -6.60
N GLY A 762 -40.28 -10.39 -5.71
CA GLY A 762 -40.14 -10.77 -4.31
C GLY A 762 -41.51 -11.09 -3.71
N ILE A 763 -41.58 -11.43 -2.43
CA ILE A 763 -42.84 -11.55 -1.69
C ILE A 763 -42.83 -10.58 -0.52
N ASP A 764 -43.92 -9.85 -0.33
CA ASP A 764 -44.07 -8.91 0.78
C ASP A 764 -44.91 -9.52 1.90
N LEU A 765 -44.31 -9.61 3.08
CA LEU A 765 -44.90 -10.21 4.28
C LEU A 765 -45.15 -9.13 5.33
N ALA A 766 -46.42 -8.74 5.49
CA ALA A 766 -46.81 -7.76 6.50
C ALA A 766 -47.25 -8.45 7.80
N SER A 767 -46.81 -7.92 8.94
CA SER A 767 -47.09 -8.51 10.25
C SER A 767 -48.55 -8.36 10.69
N VAL A 768 -49.02 -9.31 11.51
CA VAL A 768 -50.35 -9.26 12.16
C VAL A 768 -50.17 -9.32 13.69
N PRO A 769 -50.70 -8.34 14.46
CA PRO A 769 -51.48 -7.18 14.02
C PRO A 769 -50.64 -6.16 13.25
N ALA A 770 -51.30 -5.40 12.38
CA ALA A 770 -50.66 -4.40 11.53
C ALA A 770 -49.84 -3.40 12.34
N GLY A 771 -48.62 -3.10 11.85
CA GLY A 771 -47.68 -2.19 12.51
C GLY A 771 -46.75 -2.84 13.53
N SER A 772 -46.87 -4.15 13.79
CA SER A 772 -45.91 -4.86 14.66
C SER A 772 -44.57 -5.13 13.94
N THR A 773 -43.45 -5.14 14.68
CA THR A 773 -42.09 -5.28 14.12
C THR A 773 -41.40 -6.56 14.64
N PRO A 774 -41.84 -7.75 14.20
CA PRO A 774 -41.25 -9.02 14.66
C PRO A 774 -39.80 -9.20 14.20
N ASP A 775 -39.09 -10.10 14.88
CA ASP A 775 -37.74 -10.54 14.49
C ASP A 775 -37.79 -11.33 13.16
N ILE A 776 -36.79 -11.10 12.32
CA ILE A 776 -36.58 -11.79 11.04
C ILE A 776 -35.42 -12.77 11.18
N TYR A 777 -35.63 -14.00 10.71
CA TYR A 777 -34.65 -15.09 10.74
C TYR A 777 -34.09 -15.36 9.35
N ALA A 778 -32.87 -15.90 9.27
CA ALA A 778 -32.33 -16.40 8.00
C ALA A 778 -33.17 -17.58 7.49
N ALA A 779 -33.52 -17.57 6.21
CA ALA A 779 -34.35 -18.61 5.60
C ALA A 779 -33.59 -19.93 5.34
N LYS A 780 -32.27 -19.89 5.16
CA LYS A 780 -31.37 -21.04 5.04
C LYS A 780 -30.03 -20.70 5.72
N SER A 781 -29.27 -21.70 6.13
CA SER A 781 -27.91 -21.48 6.66
C SER A 781 -26.99 -20.91 5.57
N GLY A 782 -26.08 -20.01 5.93
CA GLY A 782 -25.27 -19.27 4.94
C GLY A 782 -24.31 -18.26 5.55
N THR A 783 -23.71 -17.44 4.69
CA THR A 783 -22.80 -16.36 5.07
C THR A 783 -23.41 -15.02 4.67
N ILE A 784 -23.37 -14.02 5.56
CA ILE A 784 -23.83 -12.67 5.24
C ILE A 784 -22.92 -12.07 4.17
N LEU A 785 -23.48 -11.84 2.99
CA LEU A 785 -22.75 -11.30 1.85
C LEU A 785 -22.66 -9.78 1.92
N ILE A 786 -23.75 -9.11 2.32
CA ILE A 786 -23.77 -7.66 2.52
C ILE A 786 -24.89 -7.27 3.47
N THR A 787 -24.63 -6.22 4.24
CA THR A 787 -25.61 -5.43 4.99
C THR A 787 -25.53 -3.99 4.50
N GLY A 788 -26.65 -3.37 4.14
CA GLY A 788 -26.62 -2.04 3.54
C GLY A 788 -27.86 -1.20 3.85
N VAL A 789 -27.81 0.06 3.40
CA VAL A 789 -28.92 1.02 3.50
C VAL A 789 -29.14 1.64 2.12
N GLY A 790 -30.33 1.45 1.56
CA GLY A 790 -30.74 1.99 0.27
C GLY A 790 -31.92 2.96 0.39
N SER A 791 -32.07 3.86 -0.59
CA SER A 791 -33.18 4.82 -0.62
C SER A 791 -34.52 4.15 -0.89
N VAL A 792 -34.54 3.05 -1.64
CA VAL A 792 -35.75 2.26 -1.93
C VAL A 792 -35.81 1.04 -1.01
N GLU A 793 -34.70 0.34 -0.86
CA GLU A 793 -34.57 -0.91 -0.13
C GLU A 793 -34.68 -0.77 1.39
N GLY A 794 -34.39 0.43 1.92
CA GLY A 794 -34.24 0.63 3.35
C GLY A 794 -33.00 -0.08 3.90
N ASN A 795 -33.04 -0.50 5.16
CA ASN A 795 -32.00 -1.40 5.68
C ASN A 795 -32.22 -2.79 5.08
N TYR A 796 -31.16 -3.39 4.53
CA TYR A 796 -31.25 -4.68 3.87
C TYR A 796 -30.08 -5.61 4.17
N ILE A 797 -30.32 -6.91 3.99
CA ILE A 797 -29.35 -7.99 4.16
C ILE A 797 -29.43 -8.90 2.94
N MET A 798 -28.27 -9.36 2.45
CA MET A 798 -28.19 -10.46 1.48
C MET A 798 -27.33 -11.59 2.05
N ILE A 799 -27.81 -12.83 1.94
CA ILE A 799 -27.16 -14.03 2.45
C ILE A 799 -26.83 -14.97 1.30
N ASP A 800 -25.59 -15.45 1.25
CA ASP A 800 -25.15 -16.54 0.38
C ASP A 800 -25.31 -17.88 1.10
N HIS A 801 -26.14 -18.77 0.56
CA HIS A 801 -26.43 -20.09 1.12
C HIS A 801 -25.63 -21.24 0.48
N GLY A 802 -24.68 -20.92 -0.40
CA GLY A 802 -24.03 -21.88 -1.28
C GLY A 802 -24.99 -22.42 -2.34
N GLU A 803 -24.48 -23.30 -3.21
CA GLU A 803 -25.27 -23.96 -4.27
C GLU A 803 -25.94 -22.97 -5.25
N GLY A 804 -25.41 -21.75 -5.32
CA GLY A 804 -25.95 -20.66 -6.16
C GLY A 804 -27.22 -20.02 -5.61
N PHE A 805 -27.63 -20.31 -4.37
CA PHE A 805 -28.80 -19.72 -3.74
C PHE A 805 -28.44 -18.51 -2.87
N TYR A 806 -29.19 -17.42 -3.07
CA TYR A 806 -29.08 -16.21 -2.26
C TYR A 806 -30.46 -15.81 -1.75
N THR A 807 -30.52 -15.20 -0.57
CA THR A 807 -31.73 -14.53 -0.08
C THR A 807 -31.50 -13.06 0.17
N TYR A 808 -32.54 -12.28 -0.06
CA TYR A 808 -32.54 -10.84 0.15
C TYR A 808 -33.67 -10.46 1.11
N TYR A 809 -33.37 -9.58 2.07
CA TYR A 809 -34.30 -9.11 3.11
C TYR A 809 -34.27 -7.58 3.12
N GLY A 810 -35.37 -6.94 2.69
CA GLY A 810 -35.50 -5.48 2.61
C GLY A 810 -36.41 -4.87 3.67
N HIS A 811 -36.43 -3.54 3.74
CA HIS A 811 -37.26 -2.69 4.61
C HIS A 811 -37.07 -2.90 6.11
N LEU A 812 -35.95 -3.46 6.56
CA LEU A 812 -35.72 -3.77 7.97
C LEU A 812 -35.65 -2.51 8.83
N SER A 813 -36.13 -2.57 10.07
CA SER A 813 -35.98 -1.48 11.04
C SER A 813 -34.60 -1.48 11.71
N SER A 814 -34.00 -2.67 11.86
CA SER A 814 -32.62 -2.85 12.35
C SER A 814 -31.97 -4.09 11.73
N VAL A 815 -30.64 -4.06 11.62
CA VAL A 815 -29.80 -5.17 11.18
C VAL A 815 -28.98 -5.65 12.39
N LYS A 816 -29.00 -6.95 12.67
CA LYS A 816 -28.38 -7.57 13.87
C LYS A 816 -27.11 -8.38 13.57
N VAL A 817 -26.65 -8.36 12.31
CA VAL A 817 -25.49 -9.12 11.81
C VAL A 817 -24.60 -8.21 10.94
N LYS A 818 -23.38 -8.65 10.62
CA LYS A 818 -22.46 -7.94 9.71
C LYS A 818 -21.96 -8.83 8.58
N GLN A 819 -21.45 -8.21 7.51
CA GLN A 819 -20.83 -8.93 6.39
C GLN A 819 -19.75 -9.92 6.89
N GLY A 820 -19.79 -11.14 6.37
CA GLY A 820 -18.91 -12.26 6.73
C GLY A 820 -19.42 -13.15 7.87
N ASP A 821 -20.45 -12.75 8.62
CA ASP A 821 -21.01 -13.59 9.68
C ASP A 821 -21.62 -14.88 9.11
N LYS A 822 -21.38 -16.01 9.77
CA LYS A 822 -22.05 -17.28 9.46
C LYS A 822 -23.35 -17.38 10.24
N VAL A 823 -24.44 -17.69 9.55
CA VAL A 823 -25.79 -17.75 10.12
C VAL A 823 -26.47 -19.08 9.82
N THR A 824 -27.39 -19.47 10.69
CA THR A 824 -28.23 -20.66 10.52
C THR A 824 -29.69 -20.25 10.38
N ASN A 825 -30.58 -21.18 10.00
CA ASN A 825 -32.02 -20.90 9.95
C ASN A 825 -32.66 -20.50 11.30
N ASN A 826 -31.90 -20.54 12.40
CA ASN A 826 -32.30 -20.08 13.75
C ASN A 826 -31.70 -18.73 14.15
N THR A 827 -30.84 -18.14 13.33
CA THR A 827 -30.22 -16.85 13.62
C THR A 827 -31.18 -15.71 13.30
N VAL A 828 -31.41 -14.81 14.27
CA VAL A 828 -32.11 -13.54 14.03
C VAL A 828 -31.16 -12.59 13.30
N ILE A 829 -31.54 -12.15 12.11
CA ILE A 829 -30.70 -11.30 11.24
C ILE A 829 -31.09 -9.83 11.29
N GLY A 830 -32.34 -9.54 11.67
CA GLY A 830 -32.85 -8.18 11.77
C GLY A 830 -34.27 -8.13 12.33
N THR A 831 -34.89 -6.96 12.27
CA THR A 831 -36.29 -6.74 12.67
C THR A 831 -37.08 -6.17 11.49
N MET A 832 -38.32 -6.64 11.31
CA MET A 832 -39.23 -6.12 10.30
C MET A 832 -39.44 -4.61 10.50
N GLY A 833 -39.63 -3.85 9.41
CA GLY A 833 -39.71 -2.40 9.49
C GLY A 833 -40.42 -1.76 8.30
N THR A 834 -40.24 -0.45 8.19
CA THR A 834 -40.79 0.40 7.12
C THR A 834 -39.75 1.44 6.68
N THR A 835 -38.50 0.98 6.49
CA THR A 835 -37.42 1.85 6.01
C THR A 835 -37.35 1.84 4.48
N GLY A 836 -36.80 2.90 3.87
CA GLY A 836 -36.73 3.04 2.41
C GLY A 836 -38.07 3.45 1.79
N GLY A 837 -38.38 2.93 0.59
CA GLY A 837 -39.60 3.19 -0.17
C GLY A 837 -40.86 2.44 0.31
N SER A 838 -40.84 1.93 1.55
CA SER A 838 -41.94 1.16 2.13
C SER A 838 -43.11 2.05 2.55
N THR A 839 -44.35 1.62 2.28
CA THR A 839 -45.59 2.35 2.65
C THR A 839 -46.24 1.84 3.95
N GLY A 840 -45.69 0.80 4.57
CA GLY A 840 -46.15 0.21 5.84
C GLY A 840 -45.23 -0.90 6.32
N VAL A 841 -45.34 -1.35 7.58
CA VAL A 841 -44.42 -2.35 8.14
C VAL A 841 -44.56 -3.72 7.46
N HIS A 842 -43.53 -4.14 6.72
CA HIS A 842 -43.46 -5.46 6.06
C HIS A 842 -42.01 -5.89 5.81
N LEU A 843 -41.81 -7.17 5.48
CA LEU A 843 -40.55 -7.69 4.93
C LEU A 843 -40.69 -7.88 3.43
N HIS A 844 -39.83 -7.24 2.64
CA HIS A 844 -39.61 -7.63 1.24
C HIS A 844 -38.60 -8.77 1.19
N PHE A 845 -39.03 -9.95 0.76
CA PHE A 845 -38.22 -11.16 0.76
C PHE A 845 -38.02 -11.71 -0.66
N GLU A 846 -36.78 -11.97 -1.04
CA GLU A 846 -36.46 -12.59 -2.33
C GLU A 846 -35.59 -13.82 -2.17
N VAL A 847 -35.72 -14.73 -3.13
CA VAL A 847 -34.80 -15.86 -3.35
C VAL A 847 -34.21 -15.73 -4.75
N ARG A 848 -32.89 -15.89 -4.87
CA ARG A 848 -32.17 -15.83 -6.15
C ARG A 848 -31.41 -17.14 -6.37
N LYS A 849 -31.41 -17.67 -7.61
CA LYS A 849 -30.73 -18.92 -7.99
C LYS A 849 -29.86 -18.72 -9.23
N GLY A 850 -28.57 -19.03 -9.11
CA GLY A 850 -27.58 -18.92 -10.19
C GLY A 850 -26.86 -17.57 -10.26
N GLY A 851 -27.16 -16.64 -9.35
CA GLY A 851 -26.44 -15.36 -9.25
C GLY A 851 -27.04 -14.40 -8.24
N GLN A 852 -26.28 -13.34 -7.94
CA GLN A 852 -26.65 -12.34 -6.93
C GLN A 852 -27.57 -11.25 -7.49
N SER A 853 -27.62 -11.04 -8.81
CA SER A 853 -28.43 -9.97 -9.42
C SER A 853 -29.93 -10.26 -9.33
N SER A 854 -30.77 -9.21 -9.35
CA SER A 854 -32.22 -9.32 -9.43
C SER A 854 -32.70 -10.15 -10.65
N ASN A 855 -31.90 -10.26 -11.71
CA ASN A 855 -32.22 -11.10 -12.86
C ASN A 855 -32.28 -12.61 -12.55
N PHE A 856 -31.72 -13.05 -11.42
CA PHE A 856 -31.70 -14.46 -11.00
C PHE A 856 -32.74 -14.80 -9.94
N ARG A 857 -33.64 -13.85 -9.65
CA ARG A 857 -34.70 -14.07 -8.70
C ARG A 857 -35.65 -15.19 -9.18
N ILE A 858 -36.05 -16.06 -8.27
CA ILE A 858 -37.02 -17.14 -8.46
C ILE A 858 -38.18 -16.94 -7.48
N ASN A 859 -39.31 -17.61 -7.71
CA ASN A 859 -40.46 -17.51 -6.82
C ASN A 859 -40.09 -18.05 -5.41
N PRO A 860 -40.16 -17.25 -4.33
CA PRO A 860 -39.88 -17.72 -2.96
C PRO A 860 -40.71 -18.94 -2.54
N ARG A 861 -41.93 -19.10 -3.09
CA ARG A 861 -42.81 -20.24 -2.82
C ARG A 861 -42.28 -21.58 -3.36
N ASP A 862 -41.32 -21.54 -4.30
CA ASP A 862 -40.70 -22.75 -4.85
C ASP A 862 -39.74 -23.42 -3.86
N VAL A 863 -39.29 -22.69 -2.82
CA VAL A 863 -38.30 -23.17 -1.85
C VAL A 863 -38.74 -23.08 -0.40
N ILE A 864 -39.65 -22.16 -0.06
CA ILE A 864 -40.15 -21.96 1.30
C ILE A 864 -41.67 -22.06 1.29
N ASN A 865 -42.22 -22.79 2.26
CA ASN A 865 -43.66 -22.80 2.50
C ASN A 865 -44.04 -21.54 3.31
N ILE A 866 -44.63 -20.56 2.61
CA ILE A 866 -45.07 -19.25 3.13
C ILE A 866 -46.59 -19.20 3.21
#